data_AF-E3NPC6-F1
#
_entry.id   AF-E3NPC6-F1
#
_cell.length_a   1.000
_cell.length_b   1.000
_cell.length_c   1.000
_cell.angle_alpha   90.00
_cell.angle_beta   90.00
_cell.angle_gamma   90.00
#
_symmetry.space_group_name_H-M   'P 1'
#
loop_
_entity.id
_entity.type
_entity.pdbx_description
1 polymer ?
#
loop_
_entity_poly.entity_id
_entity_poly.type
_entity_poly.pdbx_seq_one_letter_code
_entity_poly.pdbx_strand_id
1 'polypeptide(L)'
;MTQHRRDPRKQDLDVARILLDDTFHRSACYDLESLLIQWFYSDGLYTVINANDGHRNEEYAGRAAFQPRFREIFEDLRKRGLFRHSLREIENSDFFKLSPFKSLVPDQERAILEILKALFEDIEAGRRTTMVVAGNPGTGKTVVGISLVKTLRDIQTSRGIDDAEQGSSLSDYFAQGYPELLQTLRVGIVVPQQSLRSSIAKIFDRAPGLERSEVLTAYDVGKATEPYDVLVVDEAHRLNQRANQSSGSLNKAFAEINERLFGRDSTEFTQLDWIRAQSTHNILLMDAEQSVRPADLPPEVIGEVVGEAKASQHFFPLRTQMRVKAGADYIGFVRDMLAGRNPERPELGEYEFALFDDIGAMEKLIRKRDRTEGLSRLTAGYAWTWESDPKKTGMKRLPLAKRPYDIEIDGHRWRWNSAEKDWINSPDALDEVGSIHTVQGYDLNYAGVIIGRDLRLDPKSGEIRFDRTQYRDKKGVENNRQRRIVYTDADIERYVKNVYAVLLTRGIRGTYVYVCDEALREHLRTFIPTAFVLERGRHRCSALSSAVLGSSPNRHYDDWCPTSDAASGRTGRSMTDRGVYVSALELFSLGIGPSSSHTVGPMRAGAMFRERLVAASDLERVTRFVVRLQGSLAATGIGHGSPDAVIAGLRGLQPETVDPDLVHGEWDRLDAGETIDVDGVAMTKDDIVFAPFSRHDGHPNSLVLAAEADGETLLSETYLSIGGGFIERVGDPETDAAGTGAVEDPASPQLRHRYASIAELMDVVGDRRIADIAWEDEVALHGAERARAGLDLIWSEMRSCIERGLEAQGVLPGRLGVKRRAAEGLRKLRERDGCDTAEEALALYSLAVNEENAAGRRVVTAPTNGAAGVLPAVLYFATVPGGFNPEAIHTFLPTATAIGSVFKANASISGANAGCQAEVGNANPHPPDNGDRQGKTFKANASISGAEAGCQAEVGSACAMAAAGLTAIRGGSVAQIENAAEIALEHHLGLTCDPVGGLVQIPCIERNAVAASTALTACRLALLGDGTHVVPLDTTIETMRQTGADMSERYKETSTGGLAVNVVEC
;
A
#
# COMPACT_ATOMS: atom_id res chain seq x y z
N MET A 1 34.88 0.62 4.52
CA MET A 1 35.85 -0.22 3.78
C MET A 1 35.94 -1.66 4.29
N THR A 2 35.66 -1.94 5.56
CA THR A 2 35.67 -3.31 6.11
C THR A 2 34.74 -4.26 5.36
N GLN A 3 33.54 -3.80 4.97
CA GLN A 3 32.59 -4.55 4.12
C GLN A 3 33.16 -4.89 2.73
N HIS A 4 33.84 -3.95 2.07
CA HIS A 4 34.53 -4.19 0.79
C HIS A 4 35.66 -5.21 0.92
N ARG A 5 36.46 -5.16 2.00
CA ARG A 5 37.56 -6.12 2.22
C ARG A 5 37.10 -7.56 2.52
N ARG A 6 35.83 -7.77 2.87
CA ARG A 6 35.24 -9.10 3.11
C ARG A 6 34.90 -9.85 1.81
N ASP A 7 34.69 -9.15 0.69
CA ASP A 7 34.49 -9.77 -0.63
C ASP A 7 35.85 -9.95 -1.33
N PRO A 8 36.29 -11.19 -1.64
CA PRO A 8 37.56 -11.45 -2.33
C PRO A 8 37.71 -10.70 -3.66
N ARG A 9 36.61 -10.35 -4.33
CA ARG A 9 36.60 -9.60 -5.60
C ARG A 9 36.78 -8.09 -5.42
N LYS A 10 36.71 -7.59 -4.19
CA LYS A 10 36.72 -6.14 -3.84
C LYS A 10 37.97 -5.77 -3.01
N GLN A 11 38.95 -6.67 -2.92
CA GLN A 11 40.17 -6.47 -2.14
C GLN A 11 41.13 -5.42 -2.72
N ASP A 12 41.00 -5.13 -4.02
CA ASP A 12 41.84 -4.16 -4.75
C ASP A 12 41.45 -2.69 -4.53
N LEU A 13 40.54 -2.39 -3.58
CA LEU A 13 40.16 -1.01 -3.28
C LEU A 13 41.26 -0.33 -2.44
N ASP A 14 42.19 0.34 -3.12
CA ASP A 14 43.36 0.97 -2.49
C ASP A 14 43.19 2.47 -2.17
N VAL A 15 42.13 3.10 -2.68
CA VAL A 15 41.92 4.55 -2.60
C VAL A 15 40.48 4.88 -2.25
N ALA A 16 40.29 5.68 -1.20
CA ALA A 16 39.03 6.36 -0.90
C ALA A 16 39.23 7.87 -1.06
N ARG A 17 38.33 8.55 -1.78
CA ARG A 17 38.33 10.01 -1.94
C ARG A 17 37.09 10.58 -1.29
N ILE A 18 37.29 11.51 -0.36
CA ILE A 18 36.20 12.21 0.33
C ILE A 18 36.06 13.58 -0.33
N LEU A 19 34.86 13.88 -0.85
CA LEU A 19 34.51 15.17 -1.42
C LEU A 19 33.62 15.89 -0.41
N LEU A 20 34.04 17.10 -0.01
CA LEU A 20 33.29 17.98 0.87
C LEU A 20 32.90 19.20 0.06
N ASP A 21 31.61 19.47 -0.04
CA ASP A 21 31.07 20.60 -0.78
C ASP A 21 29.78 21.06 -0.11
N ASP A 22 29.60 22.36 0.08
CA ASP A 22 28.42 22.94 0.73
C ASP A 22 27.14 22.78 -0.11
N THR A 23 27.29 22.43 -1.40
CA THR A 23 26.20 22.10 -2.32
C THR A 23 25.90 20.60 -2.39
N PHE A 24 26.52 19.78 -1.54
CA PHE A 24 26.31 18.34 -1.51
C PHE A 24 24.83 18.00 -1.25
N HIS A 25 24.24 17.22 -2.16
CA HIS A 25 22.86 16.77 -2.07
C HIS A 25 22.81 15.24 -2.11
N ARG A 26 22.71 14.62 -0.93
CA ARG A 26 22.76 13.15 -0.74
C ARG A 26 21.84 12.40 -1.71
N SER A 27 20.57 12.78 -1.80
CA SER A 27 19.59 12.11 -2.66
C SER A 27 19.91 12.24 -4.16
N ALA A 28 20.56 13.34 -4.57
CA ALA A 28 20.94 13.53 -5.98
C ALA A 28 22.14 12.64 -6.34
N CYS A 29 23.05 12.42 -5.39
CA CYS A 29 24.16 11.47 -5.55
C CYS A 29 23.66 10.03 -5.69
N TYR A 30 22.70 9.60 -4.85
CA TYR A 30 22.12 8.26 -4.96
C TYR A 30 21.32 8.08 -6.26
N ASP A 31 20.55 9.08 -6.70
CA ASP A 31 19.83 9.04 -7.98
C ASP A 31 20.81 8.89 -9.16
N LEU A 32 21.89 9.69 -9.17
CA LEU A 32 22.93 9.58 -10.20
C LEU A 32 23.65 8.23 -10.15
N GLU A 33 23.98 7.71 -8.97
CA GLU A 33 24.62 6.41 -8.81
C GLU A 33 23.73 5.28 -9.35
N SER A 34 22.46 5.26 -8.97
CA SER A 34 21.47 4.30 -9.48
C SER A 34 21.36 4.37 -11.01
N LEU A 35 21.30 5.58 -11.58
CA LEU A 35 21.25 5.78 -13.04
C LEU A 35 22.54 5.30 -13.72
N LEU A 36 23.71 5.58 -13.14
CA LEU A 36 24.98 5.12 -13.68
C LEU A 36 25.09 3.61 -13.66
N ILE A 37 24.71 2.94 -12.57
CA ILE A 37 24.68 1.47 -12.48
C ILE A 37 23.79 0.90 -13.59
N GLN A 38 22.59 1.46 -13.74
CA GLN A 38 21.66 1.05 -14.79
C GLN A 38 22.26 1.26 -16.19
N TRP A 39 22.83 2.43 -16.48
CA TRP A 39 23.43 2.73 -17.78
C TRP A 39 24.64 1.86 -18.08
N PHE A 40 25.55 1.65 -17.13
CA PHE A 40 26.74 0.82 -17.31
C PHE A 40 26.39 -0.64 -17.55
N TYR A 41 25.44 -1.16 -16.76
CA TYR A 41 24.91 -2.50 -16.97
C TYR A 41 24.34 -2.66 -18.38
N SER A 42 23.56 -1.68 -18.82
CA SER A 42 22.87 -1.73 -20.11
C SER A 42 23.76 -1.47 -21.33
N ASP A 43 24.80 -0.64 -21.22
CA ASP A 43 25.81 -0.44 -22.28
C ASP A 43 26.62 -1.71 -22.53
N GLY A 44 26.85 -2.45 -21.44
CA GLY A 44 27.41 -3.77 -21.50
C GLY A 44 28.93 -3.84 -21.61
N LEU A 45 29.64 -2.72 -21.44
CA LEU A 45 31.10 -2.70 -21.39
C LEU A 45 31.65 -3.26 -20.06
N TYR A 46 30.90 -3.09 -18.97
CA TYR A 46 31.31 -3.48 -17.62
C TYR A 46 30.33 -4.49 -17.01
N THR A 47 30.79 -5.17 -15.96
CA THR A 47 29.97 -6.07 -15.12
C THR A 47 29.73 -5.40 -13.78
N VAL A 48 28.48 -5.44 -13.30
CA VAL A 48 28.12 -4.89 -12.00
C VAL A 48 28.62 -5.82 -10.90
N ILE A 49 29.46 -5.31 -9.99
CA ILE A 49 30.00 -6.05 -8.84
C ILE A 49 29.30 -5.63 -7.53
N ASN A 50 28.77 -4.41 -7.50
CA ASN A 50 27.97 -3.86 -6.41
C ASN A 50 26.75 -3.15 -7.02
N ALA A 51 25.57 -3.38 -6.46
CA ALA A 51 24.38 -2.60 -6.77
C ALA A 51 23.99 -1.82 -5.50
N ASN A 52 23.44 -0.63 -5.67
CA ASN A 52 22.68 0.00 -4.60
C ASN A 52 21.22 -0.48 -4.72
N ASP A 53 20.72 -1.08 -3.64
CA ASP A 53 19.36 -1.59 -3.48
C ASP A 53 18.42 -0.59 -2.78
N GLY A 54 18.92 0.58 -2.39
CA GLY A 54 18.23 1.62 -1.63
C GLY A 54 18.30 3.00 -2.30
N HIS A 55 17.14 3.67 -2.34
CA HIS A 55 16.84 4.96 -2.98
C HIS A 55 16.80 4.96 -4.51
N ARG A 56 15.84 4.19 -5.03
CA ARG A 56 15.50 4.16 -6.44
C ARG A 56 14.43 5.24 -6.71
N ASN A 57 14.84 6.32 -7.40
CA ASN A 57 13.91 7.20 -8.13
C ASN A 57 12.90 7.99 -7.25
N GLU A 58 13.23 8.31 -6.01
CA GLU A 58 12.41 9.16 -5.13
C GLU A 58 12.30 10.60 -5.68
N GLU A 59 11.12 11.21 -5.55
CA GLU A 59 10.97 12.65 -5.81
C GLU A 59 11.61 13.44 -4.67
N TYR A 60 12.84 13.93 -4.88
CA TYR A 60 13.52 14.83 -3.95
C TYR A 60 13.48 16.28 -4.43
N ALA A 61 13.56 17.22 -3.48
CA ALA A 61 13.56 18.64 -3.75
C ALA A 61 14.65 19.03 -4.77
N GLY A 62 14.26 19.75 -5.83
CA GLY A 62 15.20 20.20 -6.86
C GLY A 62 15.61 19.13 -7.89
N ARG A 63 15.08 17.91 -7.85
CA ARG A 63 15.39 16.82 -8.80
C ARG A 63 15.34 17.22 -10.28
N ALA A 64 14.31 17.97 -10.67
CA ALA A 64 14.16 18.46 -12.05
C ALA A 64 15.33 19.35 -12.51
N ALA A 65 16.00 20.05 -11.58
CA ALA A 65 17.18 20.86 -11.89
C ALA A 65 18.47 20.02 -12.04
N PHE A 66 18.55 18.84 -11.40
CA PHE A 66 19.71 17.95 -11.49
C PHE A 66 19.70 17.03 -12.72
N GLN A 67 18.52 16.60 -13.16
CA GLN A 67 18.35 15.67 -14.29
C GLN A 67 19.06 16.09 -15.60
N PRO A 68 19.03 17.37 -16.02
CA PRO A 68 19.82 17.81 -17.17
C PRO A 68 21.33 17.58 -16.99
N ARG A 69 21.86 17.83 -15.78
CA ARG A 69 23.29 17.62 -15.48
C ARG A 69 23.69 16.16 -15.49
N PHE A 70 22.80 15.23 -15.13
CA PHE A 70 23.11 13.80 -15.22
C PHE A 70 23.36 13.36 -16.67
N ARG A 71 22.63 13.93 -17.63
CA ARG A 71 22.87 13.69 -19.06
C ARG A 71 24.20 14.28 -19.53
N GLU A 72 24.58 15.46 -19.03
CA GLU A 72 25.90 16.05 -19.31
C GLU A 72 27.03 15.17 -18.75
N ILE A 73 26.88 14.66 -17.52
CA ILE A 73 27.81 13.73 -16.89
C ILE A 73 27.94 12.46 -17.73
N PHE A 74 26.83 11.87 -18.19
CA PHE A 74 26.86 10.71 -19.08
C PHE A 74 27.69 11.00 -20.35
N GLU A 75 27.45 12.13 -21.01
CA GLU A 75 28.18 12.51 -22.22
C GLU A 75 29.67 12.72 -21.98
N ASP A 76 30.05 13.29 -20.83
CA ASP A 76 31.44 13.45 -20.45
C ASP A 76 32.11 12.11 -20.11
N LEU A 77 31.41 11.18 -19.45
CA LEU A 77 31.90 9.81 -19.23
C LEU A 77 32.04 9.05 -20.56
N ARG A 78 31.11 9.24 -21.49
CA ARG A 78 31.18 8.67 -22.84
C ARG A 78 32.38 9.18 -23.63
N LYS A 79 32.65 10.49 -23.61
CA LYS A 79 33.86 11.08 -24.24
C LYS A 79 35.16 10.53 -23.65
N ARG A 80 35.15 10.12 -22.38
CA ARG A 80 36.29 9.46 -21.69
C ARG A 80 36.41 7.98 -22.03
N GLY A 81 35.53 7.42 -22.85
CA GLY A 81 35.56 6.03 -23.28
C GLY A 81 34.94 5.03 -22.30
N LEU A 82 34.18 5.51 -21.30
CA LEU A 82 33.51 4.65 -20.32
C LEU A 82 32.18 4.08 -20.84
N PHE A 83 31.62 4.63 -21.92
CA PHE A 83 30.44 4.12 -22.60
C PHE A 83 30.72 3.92 -24.09
N ARG A 84 30.22 2.82 -24.66
CA ARG A 84 30.32 2.56 -26.11
C ARG A 84 29.17 3.21 -26.87
N HIS A 85 27.95 3.13 -26.33
CA HIS A 85 26.74 3.58 -26.99
C HIS A 85 26.29 4.95 -26.46
N SER A 86 25.50 5.66 -27.26
CA SER A 86 24.79 6.87 -26.81
C SER A 86 23.73 6.53 -25.76
N LEU A 87 23.38 7.50 -24.92
CA LEU A 87 22.33 7.32 -23.90
C LEU A 87 21.01 6.84 -24.53
N ARG A 88 20.68 7.37 -25.71
CA ARG A 88 19.47 6.99 -26.45
C ARG A 88 19.53 5.55 -26.96
N GLU A 89 20.68 5.04 -27.38
CA GLU A 89 20.84 3.63 -27.76
C GLU A 89 20.70 2.72 -26.54
N ILE A 90 21.24 3.14 -25.39
CA ILE A 90 21.13 2.43 -24.11
C ILE A 90 19.65 2.38 -23.66
N GLU A 91 18.98 3.53 -23.54
CA GLU A 91 17.60 3.64 -23.07
C GLU A 91 16.61 2.81 -23.94
N ASN A 92 16.93 2.65 -25.22
CA ASN A 92 16.13 1.88 -26.16
C ASN A 92 16.37 0.36 -26.12
N SER A 93 17.47 -0.10 -25.50
CA SER A 93 17.85 -1.50 -25.45
C SER A 93 17.00 -2.34 -24.48
N ASP A 94 16.86 -3.63 -24.77
CA ASP A 94 16.21 -4.59 -23.86
C ASP A 94 16.93 -4.64 -22.50
N PHE A 95 18.26 -4.52 -22.49
CA PHE A 95 19.06 -4.50 -21.25
C PHE A 95 18.73 -3.33 -20.34
N PHE A 96 18.24 -2.21 -20.88
CA PHE A 96 17.80 -1.07 -20.06
C PHE A 96 16.34 -1.22 -19.65
N LYS A 97 15.47 -1.60 -20.59
CA LYS A 97 14.02 -1.70 -20.37
C LYS A 97 13.64 -2.79 -19.36
N LEU A 98 14.37 -3.91 -19.39
CA LEU A 98 14.15 -5.11 -18.57
C LEU A 98 15.25 -5.31 -17.51
N SER A 99 16.05 -4.26 -17.25
CA SER A 99 17.13 -4.34 -16.25
C SER A 99 16.56 -4.72 -14.88
N PRO A 100 17.16 -5.69 -14.15
CA PRO A 100 16.80 -5.97 -12.75
C PRO A 100 17.14 -4.80 -11.80
N PHE A 101 17.99 -3.87 -12.26
CA PHE A 101 18.39 -2.66 -11.51
C PHE A 101 17.52 -1.46 -11.86
N LYS A 102 16.52 -1.62 -12.71
CA LYS A 102 15.58 -0.54 -13.03
C LYS A 102 14.79 -0.18 -11.78
N SER A 103 14.63 1.12 -11.54
CA SER A 103 13.74 1.61 -10.49
C SER A 103 12.30 1.19 -10.78
N LEU A 104 11.67 0.58 -9.78
CA LEU A 104 10.26 0.23 -9.83
C LEU A 104 9.43 1.47 -9.53
N VAL A 105 8.22 1.53 -10.08
CA VAL A 105 7.23 2.52 -9.65
C VAL A 105 6.54 2.04 -8.37
N PRO A 106 5.96 2.93 -7.54
CA PRO A 106 5.37 2.55 -6.25
C PRO A 106 4.37 1.38 -6.32
N ASP A 107 3.56 1.32 -7.38
CA ASP A 107 2.60 0.23 -7.61
C ASP A 107 3.28 -1.13 -7.87
N GLN A 108 4.40 -1.15 -8.58
CA GLN A 108 5.19 -2.37 -8.83
C GLN A 108 5.94 -2.81 -7.57
N GLU A 109 6.51 -1.85 -6.83
CA GLU A 109 7.20 -2.11 -5.56
C GLU A 109 6.22 -2.69 -4.53
N ARG A 110 5.05 -2.07 -4.37
CA ARG A 110 3.96 -2.58 -3.54
C ARG A 110 3.56 -4.00 -3.92
N ALA A 111 3.38 -4.27 -5.21
CA ALA A 111 3.03 -5.62 -5.67
C ALA A 111 4.11 -6.65 -5.31
N ILE A 112 5.41 -6.31 -5.46
CA ILE A 112 6.49 -7.22 -5.06
C ILE A 112 6.44 -7.48 -3.55
N LEU A 113 6.23 -6.45 -2.73
CA LEU A 113 6.14 -6.60 -1.27
C LEU A 113 4.97 -7.48 -0.85
N GLU A 114 3.78 -7.28 -1.44
CA GLU A 114 2.59 -8.08 -1.16
C GLU A 114 2.78 -9.54 -1.61
N ILE A 115 3.42 -9.76 -2.77
CA ILE A 115 3.75 -11.11 -3.27
C ILE A 115 4.75 -11.80 -2.34
N LEU A 116 5.84 -11.12 -1.94
CA LEU A 116 6.83 -11.70 -1.03
C LEU A 116 6.21 -12.05 0.31
N LYS A 117 5.39 -11.15 0.87
CA LYS A 117 4.66 -11.38 2.12
C LYS A 117 3.83 -12.67 2.04
N ALA A 118 2.93 -12.75 1.05
CA ALA A 118 2.08 -13.92 0.87
C ALA A 118 2.90 -15.20 0.62
N LEU A 119 3.97 -15.10 -0.17
CA LEU A 119 4.84 -16.23 -0.48
C LEU A 119 5.52 -16.79 0.77
N PHE A 120 6.08 -15.94 1.62
CA PHE A 120 6.72 -16.40 2.85
C PHE A 120 5.70 -16.96 3.84
N GLU A 121 4.53 -16.33 3.99
CA GLU A 121 3.44 -16.88 4.82
C GLU A 121 2.98 -18.27 4.35
N ASP A 122 2.96 -18.51 3.04
CA ASP A 122 2.62 -19.81 2.46
C ASP A 122 3.72 -20.86 2.62
N ILE A 123 4.99 -20.46 2.46
CA ILE A 123 6.15 -21.33 2.66
C ILE A 123 6.18 -21.82 4.11
N GLU A 124 6.01 -20.91 5.07
CA GLU A 124 6.00 -21.26 6.50
C GLU A 124 4.82 -22.16 6.86
N ALA A 125 3.65 -21.93 6.27
CA ALA A 125 2.47 -22.76 6.47
C ALA A 125 2.52 -24.10 5.70
N GLY A 126 3.55 -24.35 4.90
CA GLY A 126 3.67 -25.54 4.06
C GLY A 126 2.56 -25.67 3.00
N ARG A 127 1.98 -24.55 2.56
CA ARG A 127 0.88 -24.53 1.58
C ARG A 127 1.40 -24.61 0.15
N ARG A 128 0.60 -25.18 -0.75
CA ARG A 128 0.79 -25.02 -2.20
C ARG A 128 -0.11 -23.91 -2.70
N THR A 129 0.46 -22.92 -3.38
CA THR A 129 -0.29 -21.71 -3.75
C THR A 129 -0.11 -21.28 -5.19
N THR A 130 -1.16 -20.66 -5.74
CA THR A 130 -1.15 -20.02 -7.05
C THR A 130 -1.51 -18.56 -6.87
N MET A 131 -0.54 -17.69 -7.10
CA MET A 131 -0.66 -16.25 -7.05
C MET A 131 -0.87 -15.70 -8.45
N VAL A 132 -1.70 -14.67 -8.58
CA VAL A 132 -1.97 -14.02 -9.86
C VAL A 132 -1.62 -12.55 -9.77
N VAL A 133 -0.69 -12.12 -10.62
CA VAL A 133 -0.36 -10.70 -10.81
C VAL A 133 -1.01 -10.26 -12.12
N ALA A 134 -2.05 -9.46 -12.01
CA ALA A 134 -2.86 -9.04 -13.15
C ALA A 134 -2.61 -7.57 -13.48
N GLY A 135 -2.34 -7.25 -14.75
CA GLY A 135 -2.20 -5.86 -15.16
C GLY A 135 -2.35 -5.69 -16.67
N ASN A 136 -2.76 -4.50 -17.08
CA ASN A 136 -2.91 -4.12 -18.48
C ASN A 136 -1.56 -4.10 -19.25
N PRO A 137 -1.55 -4.04 -20.60
CA PRO A 137 -0.32 -4.03 -21.37
C PRO A 137 0.54 -2.82 -21.00
N GLY A 138 1.70 -3.02 -20.37
CA GLY A 138 2.62 -1.91 -20.04
C GLY A 138 2.66 -1.47 -18.59
N THR A 139 1.93 -2.15 -17.71
CA THR A 139 2.06 -1.99 -16.25
C THR A 139 3.38 -2.56 -15.68
N GLY A 140 4.25 -3.10 -16.54
CA GLY A 140 5.57 -3.61 -16.18
C GLY A 140 5.59 -5.00 -15.56
N LYS A 141 4.60 -5.85 -15.81
CA LYS A 141 4.55 -7.27 -15.37
C LYS A 141 5.89 -8.01 -15.53
N THR A 142 6.49 -7.99 -16.71
CA THR A 142 7.79 -8.65 -16.95
C THR A 142 8.90 -8.08 -16.07
N VAL A 143 8.92 -6.75 -15.83
CA VAL A 143 9.90 -6.11 -14.92
C VAL A 143 9.66 -6.56 -13.49
N VAL A 144 8.41 -6.65 -13.04
CA VAL A 144 8.03 -7.21 -11.73
C VAL A 144 8.52 -8.65 -11.61
N GLY A 145 8.30 -9.50 -12.62
CA GLY A 145 8.77 -10.88 -12.62
C GLY A 145 10.28 -11.03 -12.51
N ILE A 146 11.04 -10.26 -13.30
CA ILE A 146 12.51 -10.25 -13.25
C ILE A 146 13.00 -9.74 -11.89
N SER A 147 12.41 -8.65 -11.40
CA SER A 147 12.80 -8.03 -10.13
C SER A 147 12.47 -8.93 -8.94
N LEU A 148 11.36 -9.67 -8.99
CA LEU A 148 10.99 -10.63 -7.96
C LEU A 148 11.99 -11.78 -7.86
N VAL A 149 12.37 -12.39 -9.00
CA VAL A 149 13.39 -13.46 -9.01
C VAL A 149 14.73 -12.94 -8.53
N LYS A 150 15.13 -11.73 -8.95
CA LYS A 150 16.34 -11.07 -8.45
C LYS A 150 16.29 -10.86 -6.94
N THR A 151 15.17 -10.34 -6.43
CA THR A 151 14.97 -10.06 -5.00
C THR A 151 15.03 -11.35 -4.17
N LEU A 152 14.35 -12.41 -4.60
CA LEU A 152 14.44 -13.73 -3.96
C LEU A 152 15.87 -14.25 -3.92
N ARG A 153 16.64 -14.05 -5.00
CA ARG A 153 18.03 -14.47 -5.06
C ARG A 153 18.95 -13.63 -4.16
N ASP A 154 18.67 -12.34 -4.05
CA ASP A 154 19.42 -11.45 -3.15
C ASP A 154 19.16 -11.82 -1.69
N ILE A 155 17.89 -12.08 -1.34
CA ILE A 155 17.53 -12.59 0.00
C ILE A 155 18.24 -13.92 0.26
N GLN A 156 18.20 -14.86 -0.69
CA GLN A 156 18.82 -16.18 -0.55
C GLN A 156 20.35 -16.11 -0.36
N THR A 157 21.01 -15.10 -0.93
CA THR A 157 22.48 -14.94 -0.86
C THR A 157 22.95 -13.97 0.23
N SER A 158 22.01 -13.29 0.90
CA SER A 158 22.26 -12.41 2.05
C SER A 158 22.91 -13.16 3.21
N ARG A 159 23.86 -12.52 3.91
CA ARG A 159 24.50 -13.06 5.12
C ARG A 159 24.12 -12.31 6.39
N GLY A 160 23.02 -11.54 6.36
CA GLY A 160 22.45 -10.82 7.49
C GLY A 160 22.13 -9.35 7.17
N ILE A 161 21.66 -8.62 8.19
CA ILE A 161 21.17 -7.23 8.07
C ILE A 161 22.24 -6.26 7.52
N ASP A 162 23.53 -6.53 7.74
CA ASP A 162 24.65 -5.74 7.23
C ASP A 162 24.73 -5.68 5.69
N ASP A 163 24.12 -6.64 4.98
CA ASP A 163 24.08 -6.69 3.52
C ASP A 163 22.85 -5.96 2.93
N ALA A 164 21.87 -5.59 3.77
CA ALA A 164 20.68 -4.85 3.35
C ALA A 164 20.94 -3.34 3.39
N GLU A 165 20.65 -2.63 2.30
CA GLU A 165 20.75 -1.17 2.31
C GLU A 165 19.66 -0.53 3.18
N GLN A 166 20.11 0.23 4.17
CA GLN A 166 19.29 1.00 5.11
C GLN A 166 18.29 1.88 4.34
N GLY A 167 16.98 1.70 4.58
CA GLY A 167 15.91 2.50 3.98
C GLY A 167 15.15 1.84 2.82
N SER A 168 15.53 0.64 2.36
CA SER A 168 14.76 -0.10 1.34
C SER A 168 13.49 -0.74 1.91
N SER A 169 12.39 -0.70 1.14
CA SER A 169 11.13 -1.39 1.45
C SER A 169 11.29 -2.92 1.54
N LEU A 170 12.43 -3.47 1.11
CA LEU A 170 12.69 -4.91 1.14
C LEU A 170 13.60 -5.36 2.29
N SER A 171 14.17 -4.43 3.06
CA SER A 171 15.17 -4.70 4.11
C SER A 171 14.74 -5.76 5.14
N ASP A 172 13.47 -5.79 5.53
CA ASP A 172 12.92 -6.80 6.46
C ASP A 172 13.16 -8.24 5.98
N TYR A 173 13.07 -8.48 4.66
CA TYR A 173 13.28 -9.81 4.08
C TYR A 173 14.76 -10.23 4.03
N PHE A 174 15.69 -9.33 4.31
CA PHE A 174 17.11 -9.63 4.40
C PHE A 174 17.58 -9.89 5.84
N ALA A 175 16.68 -9.71 6.82
CA ALA A 175 16.91 -10.04 8.22
C ALA A 175 16.86 -11.56 8.46
N GLN A 176 17.38 -12.01 9.61
CA GLN A 176 17.43 -13.43 9.98
C GLN A 176 16.04 -14.08 9.95
N GLY A 177 15.92 -15.25 9.34
CA GLY A 177 14.70 -16.04 9.15
C GLY A 177 14.36 -16.27 7.68
N TYR A 178 14.32 -15.21 6.87
CA TYR A 178 13.93 -15.28 5.46
C TYR A 178 15.00 -15.89 4.53
N PRO A 179 16.30 -15.52 4.62
CA PRO A 179 17.35 -16.18 3.84
C PRO A 179 17.37 -17.70 4.08
N GLU A 180 17.21 -18.14 5.33
CA GLU A 180 17.21 -19.55 5.72
C GLU A 180 16.05 -20.33 5.08
N LEU A 181 14.86 -19.72 4.98
CA LEU A 181 13.72 -20.30 4.28
C LEU A 181 13.98 -20.48 2.78
N LEU A 182 14.79 -19.61 2.17
CA LEU A 182 15.10 -19.67 0.73
C LEU A 182 16.33 -20.52 0.38
N GLN A 183 17.23 -20.83 1.32
CA GLN A 183 18.52 -21.48 1.03
C GLN A 183 18.39 -22.78 0.22
N THR A 184 17.34 -23.56 0.47
CA THR A 184 17.10 -24.84 -0.21
C THR A 184 16.13 -24.75 -1.39
N LEU A 185 15.52 -23.58 -1.62
CA LEU A 185 14.44 -23.45 -2.62
C LEU A 185 15.00 -23.25 -4.02
N ARG A 186 14.39 -23.98 -4.96
CA ARG A 186 14.66 -23.89 -6.39
C ARG A 186 13.68 -22.92 -7.05
N VAL A 187 14.20 -21.77 -7.47
CA VAL A 187 13.44 -20.70 -8.12
C VAL A 187 13.66 -20.72 -9.63
N GLY A 188 12.64 -20.37 -10.42
CA GLY A 188 12.77 -20.21 -11.87
C GLY A 188 11.74 -19.27 -12.46
N ILE A 189 12.02 -18.77 -13.68
CA ILE A 189 11.11 -17.93 -14.46
C ILE A 189 10.74 -18.59 -15.79
N VAL A 190 9.44 -18.80 -16.02
CA VAL A 190 8.91 -19.38 -17.26
C VAL A 190 8.48 -18.27 -18.18
N VAL A 191 9.01 -18.25 -19.41
CA VAL A 191 8.69 -17.24 -20.42
C VAL A 191 8.26 -17.94 -21.72
N PRO A 192 6.96 -18.03 -22.03
CA PRO A 192 6.47 -18.72 -23.23
C PRO A 192 7.02 -18.13 -24.53
N GLN A 193 7.14 -16.80 -24.60
CA GLN A 193 7.55 -16.07 -25.80
C GLN A 193 9.06 -16.20 -26.07
N GLN A 194 9.44 -16.76 -27.22
CA GLN A 194 10.84 -17.07 -27.55
C GLN A 194 11.79 -15.87 -27.64
N SER A 195 11.36 -14.74 -28.24
CA SER A 195 12.20 -13.55 -28.37
C SER A 195 12.48 -12.92 -27.00
N LEU A 196 11.42 -12.65 -26.23
CA LEU A 196 11.52 -12.12 -24.86
C LEU A 196 12.35 -13.04 -23.96
N ARG A 197 12.10 -14.35 -24.01
CA ARG A 197 12.90 -15.34 -23.28
C ARG A 197 14.39 -15.25 -23.62
N SER A 198 14.73 -15.06 -24.89
CA SER A 198 16.13 -14.92 -25.32
C SER A 198 16.78 -13.64 -24.79
N SER A 199 16.01 -12.55 -24.65
CA SER A 199 16.48 -11.29 -24.06
C SER A 199 16.67 -11.42 -22.54
N ILE A 200 15.68 -11.97 -21.82
CA ILE A 200 15.75 -12.21 -20.37
C ILE A 200 16.91 -13.14 -20.03
N ALA A 201 17.10 -14.22 -20.80
CA ALA A 201 18.23 -15.14 -20.62
C ALA A 201 19.60 -14.46 -20.73
N LYS A 202 19.76 -13.45 -21.59
CA LYS A 202 21.00 -12.67 -21.70
C LYS A 202 21.18 -11.68 -20.55
N ILE A 203 20.08 -11.17 -19.99
CA ILE A 203 20.07 -10.28 -18.83
C ILE A 203 20.50 -11.06 -17.59
N PHE A 204 19.92 -12.24 -17.36
CA PHE A 204 20.24 -13.12 -16.24
C PHE A 204 21.71 -13.55 -16.25
N ASP A 205 22.26 -13.91 -17.42
CA ASP A 205 23.67 -14.28 -17.62
C ASP A 205 24.68 -13.19 -17.17
N ARG A 206 24.24 -11.94 -17.06
CA ARG A 206 25.08 -10.79 -16.68
C ARG A 206 24.73 -10.19 -15.32
N ALA A 207 23.58 -10.55 -14.77
CA ALA A 207 23.12 -10.03 -13.50
C ALA A 207 23.75 -10.85 -12.36
N PRO A 208 24.32 -10.21 -11.32
CA PRO A 208 24.87 -10.90 -10.16
C PRO A 208 23.80 -11.78 -9.51
N GLY A 209 24.19 -13.02 -9.17
CA GLY A 209 23.32 -13.98 -8.48
C GLY A 209 22.40 -14.79 -9.39
N LEU A 210 22.06 -14.29 -10.58
CA LEU A 210 21.15 -14.94 -11.51
C LEU A 210 21.89 -15.82 -12.53
N GLU A 211 21.19 -16.82 -13.08
CA GLU A 211 21.73 -17.73 -14.07
C GLU A 211 20.82 -17.86 -15.29
N ARG A 212 21.43 -18.05 -16.46
CA ARG A 212 20.70 -18.31 -17.70
C ARG A 212 19.79 -19.54 -17.63
N SER A 213 20.16 -20.54 -16.83
CA SER A 213 19.43 -21.79 -16.58
C SER A 213 18.07 -21.57 -15.91
N GLU A 214 17.90 -20.47 -15.18
CA GLU A 214 16.66 -20.15 -14.45
C GLU A 214 15.55 -19.66 -15.39
N VAL A 215 15.88 -19.35 -16.66
CA VAL A 215 14.95 -18.85 -17.67
C VAL A 215 14.43 -20.01 -18.53
N LEU A 216 13.19 -20.43 -18.28
CA LEU A 216 12.62 -21.70 -18.70
C LEU A 216 11.52 -21.56 -19.76
N THR A 217 11.28 -22.65 -20.49
CA THR A 217 10.01 -22.89 -21.20
C THR A 217 9.09 -23.79 -20.38
N ALA A 218 7.79 -23.79 -20.69
CA ALA A 218 6.84 -24.74 -20.09
C ALA A 218 7.25 -26.21 -20.34
N TYR A 219 7.91 -26.50 -21.47
CA TYR A 219 8.45 -27.83 -21.75
C TYR A 219 9.65 -28.18 -20.86
N ASP A 220 10.47 -27.21 -20.46
CA ASP A 220 11.60 -27.46 -19.56
C ASP A 220 11.09 -27.83 -18.15
N VAL A 221 10.06 -27.11 -17.66
CA VAL A 221 9.36 -27.46 -16.40
C VAL A 221 8.66 -28.81 -16.51
N GLY A 222 7.92 -29.03 -17.60
CA GLY A 222 7.24 -30.28 -17.88
C GLY A 222 8.18 -31.47 -18.08
N LYS A 223 9.49 -31.28 -18.32
CA LYS A 223 10.50 -32.35 -18.41
C LYS A 223 11.41 -32.44 -17.18
N ALA A 224 11.31 -31.49 -16.25
CA ALA A 224 12.16 -31.47 -15.08
C ALA A 224 11.98 -32.76 -14.26
N THR A 225 13.10 -33.35 -13.84
CA THR A 225 13.14 -34.55 -13.01
C THR A 225 12.75 -34.26 -11.57
N GLU A 226 13.10 -33.05 -11.11
CA GLU A 226 12.74 -32.53 -9.79
C GLU A 226 11.78 -31.35 -9.96
N PRO A 227 10.81 -31.17 -9.04
CA PRO A 227 9.95 -30.01 -9.04
C PRO A 227 10.74 -28.73 -8.69
N TYR A 228 10.10 -27.58 -8.87
CA TYR A 228 10.57 -26.28 -8.43
C TYR A 228 9.80 -25.86 -7.18
N ASP A 229 10.40 -25.07 -6.31
CA ASP A 229 9.68 -24.56 -5.14
C ASP A 229 8.88 -23.31 -5.50
N VAL A 230 9.49 -22.41 -6.29
CA VAL A 230 8.85 -21.17 -6.75
C VAL A 230 9.03 -21.00 -8.26
N LEU A 231 7.93 -20.89 -9.00
CA LEU A 231 7.94 -20.55 -10.42
C LEU A 231 7.20 -19.25 -10.70
N VAL A 232 7.92 -18.28 -11.25
CA VAL A 232 7.34 -17.04 -11.80
C VAL A 232 7.03 -17.29 -13.27
N VAL A 233 5.76 -17.16 -13.69
CA VAL A 233 5.35 -17.39 -15.08
C VAL A 233 4.97 -16.06 -15.72
N ASP A 234 5.82 -15.57 -16.63
CA ASP A 234 5.53 -14.36 -17.39
C ASP A 234 4.55 -14.63 -18.54
N GLU A 235 3.64 -13.71 -18.79
CA GLU A 235 2.59 -13.81 -19.81
C GLU A 235 1.85 -15.17 -19.77
N ALA A 236 1.46 -15.62 -18.57
CA ALA A 236 0.91 -16.95 -18.31
C ALA A 236 -0.33 -17.30 -19.14
N HIS A 237 -1.12 -16.30 -19.56
CA HIS A 237 -2.24 -16.46 -20.50
C HIS A 237 -1.83 -17.10 -21.84
N ARG A 238 -0.55 -17.09 -22.20
CA ARG A 238 0.00 -17.69 -23.44
C ARG A 238 0.51 -19.11 -23.27
N LEU A 239 0.40 -19.69 -22.08
CA LEU A 239 0.60 -21.12 -21.92
C LEU A 239 -0.38 -21.87 -22.81
N ASN A 240 0.07 -22.96 -23.42
CA ASN A 240 -0.73 -23.63 -24.43
C ASN A 240 -1.69 -24.66 -23.82
N GLN A 241 -2.94 -24.61 -24.30
CA GLN A 241 -3.82 -25.78 -24.25
C GLN A 241 -3.38 -26.82 -25.27
N ARG A 242 -3.94 -28.03 -25.18
CA ARG A 242 -3.67 -29.10 -26.15
C ARG A 242 -4.09 -28.68 -27.56
N ALA A 243 -3.11 -28.44 -28.44
CA ALA A 243 -3.28 -28.08 -29.84
C ALA A 243 -2.07 -28.57 -30.67
N ASN A 244 -2.12 -28.44 -31.99
CA ASN A 244 -0.98 -28.74 -32.88
C ASN A 244 0.22 -27.85 -32.50
N GLN A 245 1.27 -28.47 -31.95
CA GLN A 245 2.49 -27.78 -31.58
C GLN A 245 3.32 -27.38 -32.81
N SER A 246 4.27 -26.47 -32.64
CA SER A 246 5.08 -25.93 -33.74
C SER A 246 5.95 -26.97 -34.46
N SER A 247 6.14 -28.15 -33.88
CA SER A 247 6.80 -29.30 -34.51
C SER A 247 6.16 -30.63 -34.09
N GLY A 248 6.32 -31.67 -34.92
CA GLY A 248 5.89 -33.03 -34.57
C GLY A 248 6.57 -33.57 -33.30
N SER A 249 7.82 -33.20 -33.05
CA SER A 249 8.54 -33.58 -31.83
C SER A 249 7.94 -32.98 -30.55
N LEU A 250 7.44 -31.74 -30.61
CA LEU A 250 6.78 -31.10 -29.47
C LEU A 250 5.40 -31.69 -29.21
N ASN A 251 4.68 -32.12 -30.26
CA ASN A 251 3.43 -32.86 -30.08
C ASN A 251 3.66 -34.18 -29.33
N LYS A 252 4.72 -34.92 -29.65
CA LYS A 252 5.11 -36.14 -28.94
C LYS A 252 5.50 -35.84 -27.49
N ALA A 253 6.34 -34.82 -27.29
CA ALA A 253 6.78 -34.41 -25.96
C ALA A 253 5.60 -33.99 -25.06
N PHE A 254 4.57 -33.35 -25.60
CA PHE A 254 3.37 -32.98 -24.84
C PHE A 254 2.68 -34.21 -24.24
N ALA A 255 2.49 -35.26 -25.06
CA ALA A 255 1.89 -36.51 -24.60
C ALA A 255 2.76 -37.24 -23.58
N GLU A 256 4.07 -37.33 -23.82
CA GLU A 256 5.03 -37.97 -22.89
C GLU A 256 5.05 -37.26 -21.52
N ILE A 257 4.97 -35.93 -21.49
CA ILE A 257 4.90 -35.14 -20.25
C ILE A 257 3.59 -35.42 -19.51
N ASN A 258 2.46 -35.43 -20.22
CA ASN A 258 1.16 -35.73 -19.62
C ASN A 258 1.12 -37.13 -19.00
N GLU A 259 1.60 -38.14 -19.71
CA GLU A 259 1.68 -39.51 -19.21
C GLU A 259 2.55 -39.59 -17.96
N ARG A 260 3.68 -38.87 -17.93
CA ARG A 260 4.59 -38.86 -16.79
C ARG A 260 4.01 -38.15 -15.56
N LEU A 261 3.38 -36.99 -15.74
CA LEU A 261 2.88 -36.16 -14.64
C LEU A 261 1.52 -36.61 -14.11
N PHE A 262 0.65 -37.11 -14.98
CA PHE A 262 -0.76 -37.39 -14.66
C PHE A 262 -1.16 -38.85 -14.90
N GLY A 263 -0.22 -39.71 -15.31
CA GLY A 263 -0.46 -41.14 -15.57
C GLY A 263 -1.24 -41.45 -16.85
N ARG A 264 -1.70 -40.43 -17.58
CA ARG A 264 -2.38 -40.56 -18.87
C ARG A 264 -2.20 -39.32 -19.73
N ASP A 265 -2.24 -39.51 -21.04
CA ASP A 265 -2.42 -38.39 -21.96
C ASP A 265 -3.90 -38.00 -22.05
N SER A 266 -4.21 -36.71 -21.85
CA SER A 266 -5.55 -36.14 -22.04
C SER A 266 -5.47 -34.83 -22.81
N THR A 267 -6.54 -34.53 -23.54
CA THR A 267 -6.70 -33.25 -24.25
C THR A 267 -7.19 -32.12 -23.37
N GLU A 268 -7.52 -32.43 -22.10
CA GLU A 268 -7.90 -31.46 -21.07
C GLU A 268 -6.67 -30.83 -20.41
N PHE A 269 -5.55 -31.57 -20.33
CA PHE A 269 -4.33 -31.05 -19.72
C PHE A 269 -3.69 -29.96 -20.57
N THR A 270 -3.33 -28.87 -19.90
CA THR A 270 -2.69 -27.68 -20.42
C THR A 270 -1.28 -27.56 -19.88
N GLN A 271 -0.50 -26.63 -20.45
CA GLN A 271 0.81 -26.29 -19.88
C GLN A 271 0.71 -25.66 -18.50
N LEU A 272 -0.42 -25.04 -18.12
CA LEU A 272 -0.62 -24.54 -16.77
C LEU A 272 -0.68 -25.68 -15.76
N ASP A 273 -1.30 -26.81 -16.12
CA ASP A 273 -1.33 -28.00 -15.28
C ASP A 273 0.08 -28.56 -15.07
N TRP A 274 0.95 -28.47 -16.08
CA TRP A 274 2.36 -28.86 -15.93
C TRP A 274 3.08 -28.00 -14.91
N ILE A 275 2.86 -26.68 -14.94
CA ILE A 275 3.42 -25.77 -13.95
C ILE A 275 2.90 -26.17 -12.56
N ARG A 276 1.58 -26.25 -12.37
CA ARG A 276 0.96 -26.60 -11.08
C ARG A 276 1.43 -27.95 -10.52
N ALA A 277 1.69 -28.93 -11.38
CA ALA A 277 2.16 -30.25 -10.95
C ALA A 277 3.66 -30.28 -10.59
N GLN A 278 4.45 -29.38 -11.17
CA GLN A 278 5.91 -29.35 -11.05
C GLN A 278 6.41 -28.19 -10.18
N SER A 279 5.53 -27.47 -9.50
CA SER A 279 5.93 -26.48 -8.51
C SER A 279 5.01 -26.32 -7.32
N THR A 280 5.58 -25.89 -6.20
CA THR A 280 4.87 -25.67 -4.93
C THR A 280 4.16 -24.32 -4.92
N HIS A 281 4.85 -23.24 -5.29
CA HIS A 281 4.33 -21.89 -5.38
C HIS A 281 4.45 -21.35 -6.80
N ASN A 282 3.33 -20.87 -7.37
CA ASN A 282 3.26 -20.43 -8.76
C ASN A 282 2.82 -18.98 -8.82
N ILE A 283 3.62 -18.10 -9.41
CA ILE A 283 3.33 -16.67 -9.50
C ILE A 283 3.05 -16.33 -10.96
N LEU A 284 1.77 -16.20 -11.31
CA LEU A 284 1.29 -16.08 -12.68
C LEU A 284 1.10 -14.61 -13.05
N LEU A 285 1.99 -14.08 -13.88
CA LEU A 285 1.89 -12.73 -14.44
C LEU A 285 1.02 -12.80 -15.70
N MET A 286 -0.16 -12.19 -15.70
CA MET A 286 -1.08 -12.31 -16.84
C MET A 286 -1.91 -11.05 -17.12
N ASP A 287 -2.48 -11.02 -18.32
CA ASP A 287 -3.51 -10.07 -18.72
C ASP A 287 -4.65 -10.89 -19.32
N ALA A 288 -5.79 -10.90 -18.63
CA ALA A 288 -6.93 -11.74 -18.98
C ALA A 288 -7.54 -11.37 -20.35
N GLU A 289 -7.27 -10.17 -20.87
CA GLU A 289 -7.86 -9.66 -22.10
C GLU A 289 -6.91 -9.78 -23.32
N GLN A 290 -5.67 -10.23 -23.13
CA GLN A 290 -4.64 -10.30 -24.18
C GLN A 290 -4.46 -11.66 -24.87
N SER A 291 -5.43 -12.57 -24.75
CA SER A 291 -5.39 -13.80 -25.55
C SER A 291 -5.53 -13.45 -27.05
N VAL A 292 -4.57 -13.88 -27.85
CA VAL A 292 -4.45 -13.53 -29.28
C VAL A 292 -4.43 -14.76 -30.19
N ARG A 293 -4.35 -15.97 -29.63
CA ARG A 293 -4.33 -17.21 -30.41
C ARG A 293 -5.27 -18.29 -29.86
N PRO A 294 -5.91 -19.06 -30.75
CA PRO A 294 -6.61 -20.30 -30.44
C PRO A 294 -5.87 -21.35 -29.58
N ALA A 295 -4.55 -21.31 -29.55
CA ALA A 295 -3.72 -22.27 -28.81
C ALA A 295 -3.34 -21.79 -27.41
N ASP A 296 -3.61 -20.53 -27.07
CA ASP A 296 -3.39 -19.94 -25.74
C ASP A 296 -4.37 -20.57 -24.72
N LEU A 297 -4.21 -20.24 -23.43
CA LEU A 297 -5.13 -20.75 -22.40
C LEU A 297 -6.57 -20.32 -22.72
N PRO A 298 -7.56 -21.21 -22.54
CA PRO A 298 -8.96 -20.85 -22.70
C PRO A 298 -9.36 -19.73 -21.71
N PRO A 299 -10.24 -18.79 -22.11
CA PRO A 299 -10.72 -17.74 -21.22
C PRO A 299 -11.36 -18.27 -19.93
N GLU A 300 -12.00 -19.44 -20.00
CA GLU A 300 -12.64 -20.11 -18.86
C GLU A 300 -11.59 -20.47 -17.80
N VAL A 301 -10.48 -21.08 -18.22
CA VAL A 301 -9.36 -21.45 -17.34
C VAL A 301 -8.70 -20.21 -16.73
N ILE A 302 -8.53 -19.14 -17.51
CA ILE A 302 -8.00 -17.87 -17.00
C ILE A 302 -8.95 -17.30 -15.92
N GLY A 303 -10.26 -17.32 -16.17
CA GLY A 303 -11.28 -16.84 -15.23
C GLY A 303 -11.30 -17.64 -13.93
N GLU A 304 -11.21 -18.97 -14.00
CA GLU A 304 -11.13 -19.86 -12.84
C GLU A 304 -9.90 -19.56 -11.99
N VAL A 305 -8.71 -19.48 -12.60
CA VAL A 305 -7.45 -19.20 -11.89
C VAL A 305 -7.47 -17.83 -11.22
N VAL A 306 -8.02 -16.81 -11.89
CA VAL A 306 -8.19 -15.47 -11.31
C VAL A 306 -9.20 -15.49 -10.16
N GLY A 307 -10.29 -16.26 -10.28
CA GLY A 307 -11.29 -16.44 -9.23
C GLY A 307 -10.71 -17.11 -7.99
N GLU A 308 -9.96 -18.20 -8.16
CA GLU A 308 -9.24 -18.91 -7.10
C GLU A 308 -8.25 -18.00 -6.37
N ALA A 309 -7.46 -17.22 -7.11
CA ALA A 309 -6.51 -16.29 -6.53
C ALA A 309 -7.20 -15.17 -5.73
N LYS A 310 -8.33 -14.64 -6.22
CA LYS A 310 -9.12 -13.64 -5.48
C LYS A 310 -9.72 -14.22 -4.20
N ALA A 311 -10.31 -15.41 -4.28
CA ALA A 311 -10.93 -16.07 -3.12
C ALA A 311 -9.92 -16.39 -2.01
N SER A 312 -8.67 -16.67 -2.38
CA SER A 312 -7.58 -16.98 -1.45
C SER A 312 -6.72 -15.77 -1.07
N GLN A 313 -7.08 -14.54 -1.46
CA GLN A 313 -6.29 -13.32 -1.23
C GLN A 313 -4.89 -13.31 -1.89
N HIS A 314 -4.68 -14.11 -2.94
CA HIS A 314 -3.44 -14.20 -3.73
C HIS A 314 -3.52 -13.47 -5.08
N PHE A 315 -4.37 -12.44 -5.18
CA PHE A 315 -4.57 -11.65 -6.38
C PHE A 315 -3.98 -10.24 -6.23
N PHE A 316 -2.97 -9.92 -7.04
CA PHE A 316 -2.19 -8.69 -6.97
C PHE A 316 -2.39 -7.85 -8.24
N PRO A 317 -3.23 -6.80 -8.22
CA PRO A 317 -3.47 -5.96 -9.39
C PRO A 317 -2.38 -4.90 -9.57
N LEU A 318 -1.83 -4.80 -10.78
CA LEU A 318 -0.99 -3.69 -11.22
C LEU A 318 -1.85 -2.68 -11.98
N ARG A 319 -1.97 -1.46 -11.44
CA ARG A 319 -2.85 -0.41 -11.95
C ARG A 319 -2.10 0.63 -12.78
N THR A 320 -0.86 0.93 -12.42
CA THR A 320 -0.10 2.03 -13.00
C THR A 320 0.42 1.65 -14.38
N GLN A 321 -0.10 2.33 -15.40
CA GLN A 321 0.29 2.15 -16.79
C GLN A 321 1.51 3.02 -17.13
N MET A 322 2.61 2.40 -17.56
CA MET A 322 3.87 3.10 -17.86
C MET A 322 4.26 3.09 -19.34
N ARG A 323 3.57 2.29 -20.18
CA ARG A 323 3.96 2.07 -21.59
C ARG A 323 3.58 3.22 -22.52
N VAL A 324 2.46 3.89 -22.26
CA VAL A 324 1.91 4.91 -23.16
C VAL A 324 1.83 6.23 -22.41
N LYS A 325 2.43 7.30 -22.94
CA LYS A 325 2.34 8.66 -22.35
C LYS A 325 0.90 9.18 -22.21
N ALA A 326 -0.05 8.58 -22.92
CA ALA A 326 -1.48 8.89 -22.86
C ALA A 326 -2.22 8.30 -21.64
N GLY A 327 -1.54 7.52 -20.78
CA GLY A 327 -2.17 6.92 -19.58
C GLY A 327 -3.01 5.66 -19.84
N ALA A 328 -3.65 5.14 -18.79
CA ALA A 328 -4.43 3.90 -18.82
C ALA A 328 -5.73 4.02 -19.65
N ASP A 329 -6.34 5.21 -19.67
CA ASP A 329 -7.62 5.46 -20.35
C ASP A 329 -7.52 5.28 -21.86
N TYR A 330 -6.34 5.50 -22.45
CA TYR A 330 -6.10 5.24 -23.88
C TYR A 330 -6.27 3.78 -24.26
N ILE A 331 -5.85 2.84 -23.41
CA ILE A 331 -5.94 1.40 -23.73
C ILE A 331 -7.40 0.95 -23.67
N GLY A 332 -8.13 1.38 -22.64
CA GLY A 332 -9.57 1.15 -22.52
C GLY A 332 -10.32 1.73 -23.72
N PHE A 333 -10.04 2.99 -24.05
CA PHE A 333 -10.58 3.68 -25.22
C PHE A 333 -10.34 2.91 -26.53
N VAL A 334 -9.10 2.43 -26.79
CA VAL A 334 -8.79 1.65 -28.00
C VAL A 334 -9.58 0.33 -28.03
N ARG A 335 -9.66 -0.38 -26.90
CA ARG A 335 -10.42 -1.64 -26.79
C ARG A 335 -11.91 -1.42 -27.02
N ASP A 336 -12.48 -0.39 -26.40
CA ASP A 336 -13.89 -0.02 -26.54
C ASP A 336 -14.25 0.40 -27.95
N MET A 337 -13.39 1.24 -28.56
CA MET A 337 -13.53 1.69 -29.94
C MET A 337 -13.54 0.50 -30.91
N LEU A 338 -12.62 -0.45 -30.78
CA LEU A 338 -12.58 -1.65 -31.63
C LEU A 338 -13.69 -2.66 -31.31
N ALA A 339 -14.21 -2.66 -30.08
CA ALA A 339 -15.38 -3.46 -29.71
C ALA A 339 -16.69 -2.92 -30.30
N GLY A 340 -16.68 -1.73 -30.92
CA GLY A 340 -17.88 -1.08 -31.44
C GLY A 340 -18.70 -0.39 -30.34
N ARG A 341 -18.11 -0.13 -29.17
CA ARG A 341 -18.69 0.75 -28.15
C ARG A 341 -18.43 2.20 -28.55
N ASN A 342 -19.10 3.14 -27.88
CA ASN A 342 -18.94 4.58 -28.10
C ASN A 342 -18.18 5.25 -26.93
N PRO A 343 -16.87 4.99 -26.76
CA PRO A 343 -16.12 5.52 -25.65
C PRO A 343 -15.89 7.03 -25.78
N GLU A 344 -15.82 7.72 -24.64
CA GLU A 344 -15.35 9.09 -24.60
C GLU A 344 -13.84 9.15 -24.85
N ARG A 345 -13.39 10.17 -25.57
CA ARG A 345 -11.97 10.31 -25.90
C ARG A 345 -11.20 10.81 -24.67
N PRO A 346 -10.16 10.10 -24.21
CA PRO A 346 -9.38 10.53 -23.06
C PRO A 346 -8.47 11.73 -23.39
N GLU A 347 -8.04 12.45 -22.35
CA GLU A 347 -7.04 13.50 -22.47
C GLU A 347 -5.65 12.88 -22.74
N LEU A 348 -5.11 13.11 -23.94
CA LEU A 348 -3.88 12.44 -24.38
C LEU A 348 -2.59 13.23 -24.07
N GLY A 349 -2.68 14.43 -23.50
CA GLY A 349 -1.53 15.29 -23.22
C GLY A 349 -0.62 15.50 -24.45
N GLU A 350 0.66 15.13 -24.32
CA GLU A 350 1.66 15.20 -25.41
C GLU A 350 1.60 14.03 -26.41
N TYR A 351 0.75 13.02 -26.16
CA TYR A 351 0.71 11.81 -26.98
C TYR A 351 0.06 12.06 -28.33
N GLU A 352 0.76 11.69 -29.40
CA GLU A 352 0.29 11.90 -30.77
C GLU A 352 -0.56 10.73 -31.24
N PHE A 353 -1.87 10.94 -31.39
CA PHE A 353 -2.78 9.95 -31.94
C PHE A 353 -3.54 10.53 -33.13
N ALA A 354 -3.35 9.98 -34.33
CA ALA A 354 -3.96 10.56 -35.53
C ALA A 354 -4.30 9.53 -36.62
N LEU A 355 -5.42 9.78 -37.30
CA LEU A 355 -5.89 9.06 -38.48
C LEU A 355 -5.35 9.74 -39.75
N PHE A 356 -4.89 8.91 -40.69
CA PHE A 356 -4.37 9.33 -42.00
C PHE A 356 -5.27 8.84 -43.12
N ASP A 357 -5.58 9.74 -44.06
CA ASP A 357 -6.28 9.40 -45.30
C ASP A 357 -5.33 8.92 -46.41
N ASP A 358 -4.05 9.32 -46.33
CA ASP A 358 -2.96 8.92 -47.23
C ASP A 358 -1.89 8.12 -46.49
N ILE A 359 -1.68 6.87 -46.91
CA ILE A 359 -0.68 5.98 -46.30
C ILE A 359 0.74 6.47 -46.56
N GLY A 360 0.99 7.12 -47.70
CA GLY A 360 2.31 7.66 -48.05
C GLY A 360 2.75 8.79 -47.10
N ALA A 361 1.83 9.64 -46.68
CA ALA A 361 2.05 10.68 -45.67
C ALA A 361 2.37 10.07 -44.30
N MET A 362 1.64 9.01 -43.90
CA MET A 362 1.90 8.31 -42.64
C MET A 362 3.30 7.67 -42.62
N GLU A 363 3.70 7.00 -43.70
CA GLU A 363 5.05 6.41 -43.84
C GLU A 363 6.15 7.48 -43.73
N LYS A 364 6.01 8.60 -44.45
CA LYS A 364 6.96 9.72 -44.39
C LYS A 364 7.11 10.26 -42.97
N LEU A 365 6.01 10.37 -42.23
CA LEU A 365 6.04 10.82 -40.83
C LEU A 365 6.73 9.80 -39.92
N ILE A 366 6.46 8.51 -40.07
CA ILE A 366 7.15 7.45 -39.30
C ILE A 366 8.66 7.50 -39.55
N ARG A 367 9.11 7.65 -40.81
CA ARG A 367 10.55 7.80 -41.14
C ARG A 367 11.16 9.10 -40.60
N LYS A 368 10.36 10.17 -40.47
CA LYS A 368 10.80 11.41 -39.82
C LYS A 368 10.97 11.19 -38.31
N ARG A 369 10.01 10.54 -37.66
CA ARG A 369 10.05 10.20 -36.23
C ARG A 369 11.18 9.22 -35.90
N ASP A 370 11.48 8.27 -36.77
CA ASP A 370 12.59 7.36 -36.52
C ASP A 370 13.95 8.09 -36.51
N ARG A 371 14.15 9.06 -37.43
CA ARG A 371 15.37 9.87 -37.42
C ARG A 371 15.54 10.67 -36.12
N THR A 372 14.45 11.22 -35.59
CA THR A 372 14.51 12.07 -34.39
C THR A 372 14.46 11.28 -33.07
N GLU A 373 13.67 10.21 -33.00
CA GLU A 373 13.32 9.50 -31.76
C GLU A 373 13.73 8.01 -31.80
N GLY A 374 13.84 7.41 -32.99
CA GLY A 374 14.28 6.02 -33.18
C GLY A 374 13.16 5.05 -32.83
N LEU A 375 13.33 3.76 -33.12
CA LEU A 375 12.31 2.72 -32.87
C LEU A 375 10.90 3.11 -33.35
N SER A 376 10.80 3.75 -34.52
CA SER A 376 9.51 4.09 -35.13
C SER A 376 9.27 3.19 -36.34
N ARG A 377 8.19 2.40 -36.34
CA ARG A 377 7.97 1.33 -37.33
C ARG A 377 6.53 1.27 -37.83
N LEU A 378 6.37 0.78 -39.07
CA LEU A 378 5.07 0.39 -39.62
C LEU A 378 4.71 -1.02 -39.18
N THR A 379 3.44 -1.22 -38.86
CA THR A 379 2.90 -2.49 -38.35
C THR A 379 1.51 -2.73 -38.93
N ALA A 380 1.13 -3.99 -39.09
CA ALA A 380 -0.15 -4.36 -39.67
C ALA A 380 -0.68 -5.70 -39.12
N GLY A 381 -1.99 -5.91 -39.26
CA GLY A 381 -2.64 -7.21 -39.06
C GLY A 381 -2.46 -8.14 -40.27
N TYR A 382 -3.02 -9.34 -40.21
CA TYR A 382 -2.75 -10.41 -41.18
C TYR A 382 -3.65 -10.36 -42.43
N ALA A 383 -3.90 -9.18 -42.99
CA ALA A 383 -4.77 -9.04 -44.17
C ALA A 383 -4.09 -9.38 -45.51
N TRP A 384 -2.78 -9.66 -45.52
CA TRP A 384 -1.99 -9.86 -46.74
C TRP A 384 -1.20 -11.17 -46.71
N THR A 385 -0.97 -11.76 -47.90
CA THR A 385 -0.18 -12.98 -48.05
C THR A 385 1.31 -12.68 -47.91
N TRP A 386 2.05 -13.55 -47.22
CA TRP A 386 3.49 -13.42 -47.04
C TRP A 386 4.26 -14.14 -48.16
N GLU A 387 4.40 -13.47 -49.30
CA GLU A 387 5.18 -13.94 -50.44
C GLU A 387 6.68 -13.88 -50.23
N SER A 388 7.18 -12.90 -49.48
CA SER A 388 8.60 -12.72 -49.17
C SER A 388 9.13 -13.58 -48.01
N ASP A 389 8.31 -14.51 -47.48
CA ASP A 389 8.62 -15.32 -46.29
C ASP A 389 9.98 -16.04 -46.44
N PRO A 390 10.97 -15.74 -45.57
CA PRO A 390 12.28 -16.38 -45.59
C PRO A 390 12.24 -17.90 -45.51
N LYS A 391 11.16 -18.50 -44.98
CA LYS A 391 10.98 -19.96 -44.85
C LYS A 391 10.53 -20.61 -46.15
N LYS A 392 10.04 -19.85 -47.14
CA LYS A 392 9.74 -20.37 -48.48
C LYS A 392 11.02 -20.77 -49.21
N THR A 393 10.95 -21.89 -49.94
CA THR A 393 12.10 -22.46 -50.67
C THR A 393 12.75 -21.42 -51.59
N GLY A 394 14.06 -21.22 -51.45
CA GLY A 394 14.84 -20.27 -52.25
C GLY A 394 14.81 -18.81 -51.78
N MET A 395 13.87 -18.43 -50.90
CA MET A 395 13.66 -17.04 -50.48
C MET A 395 14.78 -16.50 -49.57
N LYS A 396 15.27 -17.33 -48.64
CA LYS A 396 16.36 -16.96 -47.70
C LYS A 396 17.66 -16.54 -48.38
N ARG A 397 17.94 -17.04 -49.58
CA ARG A 397 19.17 -16.74 -50.35
C ARG A 397 19.06 -15.47 -51.20
N LEU A 398 17.86 -14.91 -51.35
CA LEU A 398 17.64 -13.68 -52.11
C LEU A 398 17.83 -12.46 -51.19
N PRO A 399 18.62 -11.44 -51.62
CA PRO A 399 18.66 -10.14 -50.96
C PRO A 399 17.26 -9.52 -50.87
N LEU A 400 16.96 -8.80 -49.78
CA LEU A 400 15.62 -8.25 -49.53
C LEU A 400 15.08 -7.42 -50.71
N ALA A 401 15.93 -6.59 -51.31
CA ALA A 401 15.58 -5.77 -52.47
C ALA A 401 15.05 -6.57 -53.69
N LYS A 402 15.38 -7.86 -53.79
CA LYS A 402 14.95 -8.77 -54.87
C LYS A 402 13.78 -9.67 -54.49
N ARG A 403 13.30 -9.61 -53.25
CA ARG A 403 12.12 -10.39 -52.81
C ARG A 403 10.83 -9.73 -53.32
N PRO A 404 9.75 -10.51 -53.53
CA PRO A 404 8.45 -9.95 -53.90
C PRO A 404 7.93 -9.00 -52.81
N TYR A 405 7.05 -8.08 -53.20
CA TYR A 405 6.29 -7.26 -52.26
C TYR A 405 5.07 -8.04 -51.76
N ASP A 406 4.69 -7.82 -50.50
CA ASP A 406 3.60 -8.53 -49.83
C ASP A 406 2.35 -7.69 -49.66
N ILE A 407 2.54 -6.40 -49.36
CA ILE A 407 1.49 -5.44 -49.04
C ILE A 407 1.49 -4.38 -50.14
N GLU A 408 0.34 -4.15 -50.76
CA GLU A 408 0.13 -3.07 -51.74
C GLU A 408 -1.13 -2.29 -51.39
N ILE A 409 -1.00 -0.97 -51.20
CA ILE A 409 -2.08 -0.04 -50.82
C ILE A 409 -1.83 1.27 -51.55
N ASP A 410 -2.80 1.77 -52.32
CA ASP A 410 -2.76 3.07 -53.01
C ASP A 410 -1.46 3.33 -53.81
N GLY A 411 -0.89 2.28 -54.43
CA GLY A 411 0.35 2.35 -55.22
C GLY A 411 1.66 2.28 -54.40
N HIS A 412 1.57 2.26 -53.07
CA HIS A 412 2.71 2.00 -52.18
C HIS A 412 2.86 0.50 -51.91
N ARG A 413 4.10 0.03 -51.76
CA ARG A 413 4.42 -1.40 -51.65
C ARG A 413 5.42 -1.67 -50.53
N TRP A 414 5.14 -2.67 -49.71
CA TRP A 414 6.00 -3.11 -48.61
C TRP A 414 6.18 -4.63 -48.58
N ARG A 415 7.18 -5.05 -47.81
CA ARG A 415 7.41 -6.46 -47.47
C ARG A 415 7.09 -6.68 -46.00
N TRP A 416 6.62 -7.87 -45.67
CA TRP A 416 6.61 -8.32 -44.28
C TRP A 416 8.03 -8.46 -43.75
N ASN A 417 8.17 -8.38 -42.44
CA ASN A 417 9.43 -8.56 -41.73
C ASN A 417 10.20 -9.79 -42.24
N SER A 418 11.50 -9.67 -42.53
CA SER A 418 12.30 -10.81 -42.98
C SER A 418 13.14 -11.46 -41.88
N ALA A 419 13.32 -10.79 -40.74
CA ALA A 419 14.05 -11.32 -39.60
C ALA A 419 13.17 -12.24 -38.73
N GLU A 420 13.69 -13.41 -38.38
CA GLU A 420 13.00 -14.36 -37.47
C GLU A 420 13.08 -13.92 -36.00
N LYS A 421 14.09 -13.13 -35.63
CA LYS A 421 14.32 -12.61 -34.28
C LYS A 421 14.77 -11.16 -34.37
N ASP A 422 14.34 -10.35 -33.40
CA ASP A 422 14.78 -8.96 -33.23
C ASP A 422 14.67 -8.10 -34.51
N TRP A 423 13.54 -8.24 -35.19
CA TRP A 423 13.27 -7.50 -36.44
C TRP A 423 13.32 -5.98 -36.24
N ILE A 424 12.85 -5.47 -35.11
CA ILE A 424 12.72 -4.02 -34.86
C ILE A 424 14.07 -3.30 -34.96
N ASN A 425 15.14 -3.96 -34.53
CA ASN A 425 16.51 -3.45 -34.59
C ASN A 425 17.25 -3.86 -35.87
N SER A 426 16.61 -4.59 -36.80
CA SER A 426 17.25 -4.97 -38.06
C SER A 426 17.42 -3.77 -39.00
N PRO A 427 18.50 -3.72 -39.82
CA PRO A 427 18.75 -2.60 -40.72
C PRO A 427 17.62 -2.33 -41.71
N ASP A 428 16.92 -3.39 -42.12
CA ASP A 428 15.85 -3.34 -43.12
C ASP A 428 14.46 -3.01 -42.53
N ALA A 429 14.34 -2.89 -41.19
CA ALA A 429 13.06 -2.77 -40.50
C ALA A 429 12.21 -1.56 -40.91
N LEU A 430 12.85 -0.48 -41.40
CA LEU A 430 12.15 0.72 -41.88
C LEU A 430 11.49 0.55 -43.26
N ASP A 431 11.94 -0.44 -44.04
CA ASP A 431 11.42 -0.74 -45.37
C ASP A 431 10.49 -1.97 -45.37
N GLU A 432 10.26 -2.52 -44.18
CA GLU A 432 9.40 -3.66 -43.91
C GLU A 432 8.23 -3.27 -42.99
N VAL A 433 7.19 -4.09 -42.96
CA VAL A 433 6.06 -3.97 -42.05
C VAL A 433 6.10 -5.09 -41.03
N GLY A 434 5.96 -4.75 -39.76
CA GLY A 434 5.93 -5.69 -38.64
C GLY A 434 4.54 -6.28 -38.43
N SER A 435 4.50 -7.55 -38.06
CA SER A 435 3.26 -8.18 -37.57
C SER A 435 3.19 -8.09 -36.05
N ILE A 436 2.05 -8.46 -35.47
CA ILE A 436 1.92 -8.61 -34.03
C ILE A 436 3.03 -9.51 -33.45
N HIS A 437 3.44 -10.59 -34.12
CA HIS A 437 4.45 -11.50 -33.57
C HIS A 437 5.88 -10.95 -33.54
N THR A 438 6.19 -9.96 -34.37
CA THR A 438 7.52 -9.33 -34.37
C THR A 438 7.60 -8.08 -33.52
N VAL A 439 6.45 -7.46 -33.23
CA VAL A 439 6.36 -6.25 -32.42
C VAL A 439 6.00 -6.56 -30.96
N GLN A 440 5.37 -7.69 -30.72
CA GLN A 440 4.98 -8.15 -29.39
C GLN A 440 6.21 -8.37 -28.51
N GLY A 441 6.21 -7.73 -27.34
CA GLY A 441 7.34 -7.70 -26.42
C GLY A 441 8.29 -6.52 -26.61
N TYR A 442 8.05 -5.67 -27.61
CA TYR A 442 8.76 -4.41 -27.80
C TYR A 442 7.81 -3.22 -27.66
N ASP A 443 8.37 -2.09 -27.22
CA ASP A 443 7.72 -0.80 -27.18
C ASP A 443 8.38 0.12 -28.22
N LEU A 444 7.57 0.69 -29.12
CA LEU A 444 8.00 1.60 -30.19
C LEU A 444 7.87 3.03 -29.69
N ASN A 445 8.76 3.94 -30.09
CA ASN A 445 8.55 5.35 -29.77
C ASN A 445 7.32 5.88 -30.52
N TYR A 446 7.19 5.51 -31.80
CA TYR A 446 6.00 5.75 -32.62
C TYR A 446 5.60 4.50 -33.40
N ALA A 447 4.32 4.15 -33.38
CA ALA A 447 3.78 3.04 -34.16
C ALA A 447 2.92 3.58 -35.31
N GLY A 448 3.17 3.14 -36.54
CA GLY A 448 2.23 3.31 -37.64
C GLY A 448 1.44 2.02 -37.81
N VAL A 449 0.13 2.05 -37.61
CA VAL A 449 -0.73 0.85 -37.62
C VAL A 449 -1.62 0.89 -38.86
N ILE A 450 -1.50 -0.14 -39.68
CA ILE A 450 -2.32 -0.35 -40.87
C ILE A 450 -3.41 -1.37 -40.53
N ILE A 451 -4.65 -0.92 -40.44
CA ILE A 451 -5.83 -1.78 -40.30
C ILE A 451 -6.25 -2.26 -41.68
N GLY A 452 -6.09 -3.56 -41.92
CA GLY A 452 -6.40 -4.21 -43.18
C GLY A 452 -7.90 -4.41 -43.41
N ARG A 453 -8.24 -5.03 -44.56
CA ARG A 453 -9.64 -5.32 -44.94
C ARG A 453 -10.21 -6.58 -44.28
N ASP A 454 -9.47 -7.16 -43.34
CA ASP A 454 -9.89 -8.24 -42.45
C ASP A 454 -10.84 -7.75 -41.35
N LEU A 455 -10.85 -6.45 -41.04
CA LEU A 455 -11.93 -5.78 -40.32
C LEU A 455 -12.67 -4.80 -41.24
N ARG A 456 -14.00 -4.79 -41.15
CA ARG A 456 -14.86 -3.87 -41.90
C ARG A 456 -16.03 -3.41 -41.05
N LEU A 457 -16.61 -2.27 -41.41
CA LEU A 457 -17.88 -1.85 -40.83
C LEU A 457 -19.03 -2.48 -41.63
N ASP A 458 -19.92 -3.23 -40.97
CA ASP A 458 -21.14 -3.68 -41.63
C ASP A 458 -22.13 -2.50 -41.73
N PRO A 459 -22.48 -2.04 -42.95
CA PRO A 459 -23.34 -0.88 -43.15
C PRO A 459 -24.77 -1.09 -42.63
N LYS A 460 -25.20 -2.34 -42.35
CA LYS A 460 -26.56 -2.63 -41.85
C LYS A 460 -26.64 -2.59 -40.33
N SER A 461 -25.70 -3.22 -39.65
CA SER A 461 -25.67 -3.28 -38.18
C SER A 461 -24.91 -2.11 -37.55
N GLY A 462 -24.04 -1.44 -38.32
CA GLY A 462 -23.12 -0.43 -37.78
C GLY A 462 -22.00 -1.02 -36.93
N GLU A 463 -21.84 -2.35 -36.93
CA GLU A 463 -20.85 -3.06 -36.13
C GLU A 463 -19.58 -3.37 -36.91
N ILE A 464 -18.44 -3.37 -36.22
CA ILE A 464 -17.15 -3.78 -36.77
C ILE A 464 -17.13 -5.32 -36.84
N ARG A 465 -17.05 -5.88 -38.05
CA ARG A 465 -17.10 -7.32 -38.34
C ARG A 465 -15.81 -7.84 -38.97
N PHE A 466 -15.50 -9.10 -38.68
CA PHE A 466 -14.38 -9.82 -39.29
C PHE A 466 -14.72 -10.38 -40.68
N ASP A 467 -13.82 -10.22 -41.65
CA ASP A 467 -13.90 -10.87 -42.97
C ASP A 467 -12.83 -11.95 -43.13
N ARG A 468 -13.26 -13.21 -42.96
CA ARG A 468 -12.42 -14.41 -43.12
C ARG A 468 -11.76 -14.49 -44.50
N THR A 469 -12.40 -13.96 -45.55
CA THR A 469 -11.86 -14.00 -46.91
C THR A 469 -10.67 -13.06 -47.13
N GLN A 470 -10.44 -12.12 -46.21
CA GLN A 470 -9.30 -11.20 -46.23
C GLN A 470 -8.23 -11.51 -45.19
N TYR A 471 -8.49 -12.42 -44.25
CA TYR A 471 -7.50 -12.85 -43.28
C TYR A 471 -6.57 -13.95 -43.83
N ARG A 472 -5.26 -13.83 -43.60
CA ARG A 472 -4.22 -14.68 -44.21
C ARG A 472 -3.34 -15.43 -43.22
N ASP A 473 -3.55 -15.26 -41.91
CA ASP A 473 -2.88 -16.09 -40.92
C ASP A 473 -3.59 -17.43 -40.74
N LYS A 474 -2.95 -18.47 -41.29
CA LYS A 474 -3.44 -19.85 -41.24
C LYS A 474 -3.53 -20.41 -39.82
N LYS A 475 -2.70 -19.94 -38.89
CA LYS A 475 -2.70 -20.40 -37.50
C LYS A 475 -3.76 -19.70 -36.65
N GLY A 476 -4.00 -18.41 -36.90
CA GLY A 476 -5.03 -17.63 -36.23
C GLY A 476 -6.47 -18.10 -36.51
N VAL A 477 -6.69 -18.91 -37.55
CA VAL A 477 -7.99 -19.54 -37.87
C VAL A 477 -7.97 -21.06 -37.79
N GLU A 478 -6.91 -21.66 -37.22
CA GLU A 478 -6.78 -23.11 -37.13
C GLU A 478 -7.75 -23.67 -36.07
N ASN A 479 -8.66 -24.55 -36.50
CA ASN A 479 -9.52 -25.28 -35.57
C ASN A 479 -8.70 -26.24 -34.71
N ASN A 480 -9.03 -26.34 -33.42
CA ASN A 480 -8.38 -27.29 -32.53
C ASN A 480 -8.99 -28.69 -32.72
N ARG A 481 -8.46 -29.42 -33.70
CA ARG A 481 -8.91 -30.80 -34.02
C ARG A 481 -8.74 -31.77 -32.85
N GLN A 482 -7.76 -31.54 -31.97
CA GLN A 482 -7.47 -32.42 -30.83
C GLN A 482 -8.56 -32.29 -29.75
N ARG A 483 -9.07 -31.08 -29.51
CA ARG A 483 -10.21 -30.82 -28.59
C ARG A 483 -11.58 -30.79 -29.27
N ARG A 484 -11.63 -31.04 -30.60
CA ARG A 484 -12.85 -30.92 -31.43
C ARG A 484 -13.50 -29.53 -31.38
N ILE A 485 -12.72 -28.47 -31.15
CA ILE A 485 -13.22 -27.08 -31.12
C ILE A 485 -13.16 -26.51 -32.54
N VAL A 486 -14.28 -25.96 -32.99
CA VAL A 486 -14.39 -25.18 -34.24
C VAL A 486 -14.56 -23.71 -33.85
N TYR A 487 -13.60 -22.87 -34.25
CA TYR A 487 -13.67 -21.44 -33.95
C TYR A 487 -14.58 -20.74 -34.95
N THR A 488 -15.62 -20.09 -34.42
CA THR A 488 -16.59 -19.31 -35.20
C THR A 488 -15.96 -18.01 -35.69
N ASP A 489 -16.62 -17.34 -36.65
CA ASP A 489 -16.17 -16.00 -37.07
C ASP A 489 -16.19 -15.00 -35.92
N ALA A 490 -17.11 -15.13 -34.97
CA ALA A 490 -17.16 -14.28 -33.78
C ALA A 490 -15.95 -14.50 -32.84
N ASP A 491 -15.50 -15.75 -32.69
CA ASP A 491 -14.32 -16.07 -31.88
C ASP A 491 -13.04 -15.48 -32.50
N ILE A 492 -12.92 -15.60 -33.83
CA ILE A 492 -11.77 -15.07 -34.58
C ILE A 492 -11.81 -13.54 -34.62
N GLU A 493 -12.98 -12.94 -34.76
CA GLU A 493 -13.17 -11.49 -34.69
C GLU A 493 -12.60 -10.92 -33.39
N ARG A 494 -12.85 -11.58 -32.26
CA ARG A 494 -12.26 -11.19 -30.97
C ARG A 494 -10.73 -11.21 -31.01
N TYR A 495 -10.12 -12.27 -31.56
CA TYR A 495 -8.65 -12.33 -31.69
C TYR A 495 -8.09 -11.25 -32.62
N VAL A 496 -8.76 -10.97 -33.74
CA VAL A 496 -8.32 -9.94 -34.69
C VAL A 496 -8.45 -8.54 -34.09
N LYS A 497 -9.57 -8.24 -33.40
CA LYS A 497 -9.73 -6.99 -32.63
C LYS A 497 -8.63 -6.85 -31.57
N ASN A 498 -8.31 -7.92 -30.85
CA ASN A 498 -7.21 -7.93 -29.88
C ASN A 498 -5.84 -7.69 -30.54
N VAL A 499 -5.58 -8.27 -31.72
CA VAL A 499 -4.35 -8.01 -32.48
C VAL A 499 -4.20 -6.52 -32.79
N TYR A 500 -5.24 -5.88 -33.33
CA TYR A 500 -5.19 -4.45 -33.63
C TYR A 500 -5.13 -3.58 -32.37
N ALA A 501 -5.85 -3.93 -31.29
CA ALA A 501 -5.75 -3.24 -30.02
C ALA A 501 -4.32 -3.27 -29.47
N VAL A 502 -3.65 -4.42 -29.57
CA VAL A 502 -2.26 -4.56 -29.14
C VAL A 502 -1.34 -3.74 -30.04
N LEU A 503 -1.55 -3.67 -31.35
CA LEU A 503 -0.72 -2.85 -32.26
C LEU A 503 -0.89 -1.35 -32.00
N LEU A 504 -2.13 -0.87 -31.81
CA LEU A 504 -2.45 0.54 -31.56
C LEU A 504 -1.85 1.06 -30.25
N THR A 505 -1.62 0.16 -29.29
CA THR A 505 -1.04 0.47 -27.97
C THR A 505 0.48 0.26 -27.91
N ARG A 506 1.18 0.07 -29.05
CA ARG A 506 2.65 -0.09 -29.10
C ARG A 506 3.46 1.19 -29.09
N GLY A 507 2.86 2.31 -29.48
CA GLY A 507 3.51 3.61 -29.45
C GLY A 507 3.62 4.15 -28.02
N ILE A 508 4.83 4.51 -27.58
CA ILE A 508 5.04 5.16 -26.28
C ILE A 508 4.66 6.65 -26.36
N ARG A 509 5.06 7.31 -27.46
CA ARG A 509 4.87 8.75 -27.67
C ARG A 509 3.77 9.08 -28.69
N GLY A 510 3.44 8.13 -29.56
CA GLY A 510 2.32 8.29 -30.48
C GLY A 510 2.03 7.09 -31.36
N THR A 511 0.80 7.03 -31.82
CA THR A 511 0.31 6.04 -32.79
C THR A 511 -0.39 6.74 -33.95
N TYR A 512 0.00 6.39 -35.16
CA TYR A 512 -0.66 6.85 -36.39
C TYR A 512 -1.42 5.69 -37.03
N VAL A 513 -2.63 5.96 -37.49
CA VAL A 513 -3.56 4.92 -37.95
C VAL A 513 -3.93 5.16 -39.40
N TYR A 514 -3.90 4.11 -40.21
CA TYR A 514 -4.49 4.08 -41.55
C TYR A 514 -5.41 2.87 -41.66
N VAL A 515 -6.61 3.04 -42.24
CA VAL A 515 -7.65 2.01 -42.33
C VAL A 515 -8.00 1.76 -43.78
N CYS A 516 -7.86 0.52 -44.25
CA CYS A 516 -8.07 0.15 -45.66
C CYS A 516 -9.54 0.09 -46.10
N ASP A 517 -10.47 -0.10 -45.16
CA ASP A 517 -11.91 -0.07 -45.41
C ASP A 517 -12.44 1.35 -45.20
N GLU A 518 -13.11 1.91 -46.21
CA GLU A 518 -13.53 3.32 -46.21
C GLU A 518 -14.63 3.59 -45.17
N ALA A 519 -15.62 2.70 -45.06
CA ALA A 519 -16.70 2.84 -44.09
C ALA A 519 -16.18 2.76 -42.65
N LEU A 520 -15.28 1.81 -42.37
CA LEU A 520 -14.61 1.72 -41.08
C LEU A 520 -13.71 2.93 -40.79
N ARG A 521 -13.02 3.48 -41.80
CA ARG A 521 -12.21 4.69 -41.66
C ARG A 521 -13.06 5.88 -41.23
N GLU A 522 -14.20 6.08 -41.89
CA GLU A 522 -15.14 7.16 -41.55
C GLU A 522 -15.72 6.99 -40.13
N HIS A 523 -16.05 5.75 -39.75
CA HIS A 523 -16.51 5.46 -38.40
C HIS A 523 -15.42 5.75 -37.35
N LEU A 524 -14.19 5.30 -37.56
CA LEU A 524 -13.10 5.57 -36.61
C LEU A 524 -12.68 7.04 -36.57
N ARG A 525 -13.00 7.84 -37.59
CA ARG A 525 -12.75 9.30 -37.60
C ARG A 525 -13.55 10.05 -36.53
N THR A 526 -14.67 9.50 -36.05
CA THR A 526 -15.41 10.12 -34.93
C THR A 526 -14.65 10.02 -33.62
N PHE A 527 -13.72 9.08 -33.50
CA PHE A 527 -12.93 8.82 -32.29
C PHE A 527 -11.48 9.30 -32.41
N ILE A 528 -10.88 9.20 -33.61
CA ILE A 528 -9.48 9.50 -33.89
C ILE A 528 -9.36 10.82 -34.68
N PRO A 529 -8.61 11.82 -34.19
CA PRO A 529 -8.47 13.10 -34.90
C PRO A 529 -7.67 12.92 -36.21
N THR A 530 -7.97 13.74 -37.21
CA THR A 530 -7.25 13.72 -38.49
C THR A 530 -5.92 14.47 -38.40
N ALA A 531 -4.91 13.98 -39.11
CA ALA A 531 -3.54 14.51 -39.07
C ALA A 531 -3.41 16.02 -39.39
N PHE A 532 -4.38 16.61 -40.11
CA PHE A 532 -4.40 18.04 -40.48
C PHE A 532 -4.49 18.99 -39.25
N VAL A 533 -4.91 18.48 -38.08
CA VAL A 533 -5.07 19.27 -36.84
C VAL A 533 -3.77 19.42 -36.05
N LEU A 534 -2.78 18.52 -36.22
CA LEU A 534 -1.54 18.51 -35.42
C LEU A 534 -0.61 19.70 -35.72
N GLU A 535 -0.68 20.31 -36.90
CA GLU A 535 0.19 21.44 -37.27
C GLU A 535 -0.30 22.80 -36.75
N ARG A 536 -1.59 22.97 -36.44
CA ARG A 536 -2.14 24.25 -35.95
C ARG A 536 -2.03 24.45 -34.43
N GLY A 537 -1.90 23.38 -33.66
CA GLY A 537 -1.79 23.44 -32.18
C GLY A 537 -0.48 24.04 -31.65
N ARG A 538 0.60 24.04 -32.45
CA ARG A 538 1.93 24.51 -32.02
C ARG A 538 2.13 26.03 -32.09
N HIS A 539 1.22 26.79 -32.70
CA HIS A 539 1.40 28.23 -32.92
C HIS A 539 0.69 29.14 -31.92
N ARG A 540 0.01 28.61 -30.89
CA ARG A 540 -0.69 29.44 -29.88
C ARG A 540 0.01 29.59 -28.53
N CYS A 541 1.16 28.95 -28.29
CA CYS A 541 1.79 28.94 -26.96
C CYS A 541 3.09 29.76 -26.82
N SER A 542 3.42 30.65 -27.76
CA SER A 542 4.66 31.45 -27.70
C SER A 542 4.48 32.97 -27.74
N ALA A 543 3.27 33.49 -27.54
CA ALA A 543 3.01 34.94 -27.62
C ALA A 543 2.13 35.44 -26.47
N LEU A 544 2.63 35.38 -25.23
CA LEU A 544 2.13 36.18 -24.10
C LEU A 544 3.25 36.30 -23.03
N SER A 545 4.37 36.91 -23.42
CA SER A 545 5.36 37.45 -22.49
C SER A 545 5.80 38.81 -23.02
N SER A 546 5.06 39.85 -22.63
CA SER A 546 5.44 41.27 -22.54
C SER A 546 4.21 42.16 -22.81
N ALA A 547 3.58 42.69 -21.76
CA ALA A 547 3.04 44.07 -21.73
C ALA A 547 2.14 44.32 -20.48
N VAL A 548 2.64 45.22 -19.63
CA VAL A 548 1.90 46.30 -18.94
C VAL A 548 1.14 46.01 -17.63
N LEU A 549 1.87 46.28 -16.54
CA LEU A 549 1.50 47.08 -15.37
C LEU A 549 0.08 47.65 -15.29
N GLY A 550 -0.62 47.40 -14.18
CA GLY A 550 -1.53 48.38 -13.58
C GLY A 550 -2.79 47.84 -12.90
N SER A 551 -2.84 48.03 -11.58
CA SER A 551 -4.01 48.01 -10.66
C SER A 551 -4.53 46.67 -10.13
N SER A 552 -4.70 46.66 -8.80
CA SER A 552 -5.17 45.62 -7.88
C SER A 552 -6.47 46.13 -7.22
N PRO A 553 -7.21 45.38 -6.39
CA PRO A 553 -7.86 44.07 -6.62
C PRO A 553 -9.35 44.12 -6.20
N ASN A 554 -10.25 43.34 -6.81
CA ASN A 554 -11.38 42.68 -6.11
C ASN A 554 -12.36 41.95 -7.04
N ARG A 555 -12.86 40.81 -6.54
CA ARG A 555 -14.11 40.09 -6.85
C ARG A 555 -14.26 39.47 -8.24
N HIS A 556 -14.18 38.14 -8.29
CA HIS A 556 -15.34 37.24 -8.52
C HIS A 556 -14.84 35.80 -8.71
N TYR A 557 -15.12 34.94 -7.73
CA TYR A 557 -15.15 33.48 -7.86
C TYR A 557 -16.43 33.03 -7.14
N ASP A 558 -17.56 33.19 -7.83
CA ASP A 558 -18.82 32.53 -7.53
C ASP A 558 -19.08 31.62 -8.73
N ASP A 559 -19.00 30.29 -8.51
CA ASP A 559 -19.80 29.27 -9.21
C ASP A 559 -19.33 27.87 -8.77
N TRP A 560 -19.69 27.51 -7.54
CA TRP A 560 -19.98 26.11 -7.20
C TRP A 560 -21.09 26.11 -6.15
N CYS A 561 -22.34 26.06 -6.63
CA CYS A 561 -23.52 25.89 -5.81
C CYS A 561 -24.06 24.47 -6.07
N PRO A 562 -24.23 23.61 -5.05
CA PRO A 562 -25.00 22.39 -5.20
C PRO A 562 -26.48 22.74 -5.15
N THR A 563 -27.18 22.49 -6.26
CA THR A 563 -28.64 22.64 -6.33
C THR A 563 -29.33 21.66 -5.39
N SER A 564 -30.25 22.19 -4.59
CA SER A 564 -31.22 21.51 -3.75
C SER A 564 -32.17 20.62 -4.56
N ASP A 565 -32.22 19.32 -4.27
CA ASP A 565 -33.31 18.43 -4.71
C ASP A 565 -34.37 18.33 -3.62
N ALA A 566 -35.59 18.74 -3.94
CA ALA A 566 -36.79 18.51 -3.15
C ALA A 566 -37.64 17.41 -3.80
N ALA A 567 -37.83 16.31 -3.03
CA ALA A 567 -38.98 15.41 -3.01
C ALA A 567 -39.35 14.59 -4.26
N SER A 568 -39.10 13.27 -4.20
CA SER A 568 -40.17 12.26 -4.35
C SER A 568 -39.70 10.92 -3.78
N GLY A 569 -40.61 10.24 -3.08
CA GLY A 569 -40.25 9.24 -2.08
C GLY A 569 -40.02 7.82 -2.61
N ARG A 570 -39.11 7.12 -1.91
CA ARG A 570 -39.28 5.77 -1.38
C ARG A 570 -38.13 5.50 -0.41
N THR A 571 -38.46 5.35 0.86
CA THR A 571 -37.54 5.17 1.98
C THR A 571 -36.83 3.82 1.93
N GLY A 572 -35.56 3.82 1.50
CA GLY A 572 -34.56 2.83 1.92
C GLY A 572 -33.79 3.42 3.10
N ARG A 573 -33.81 2.75 4.26
CA ARG A 573 -33.24 3.24 5.52
C ARG A 573 -31.70 3.19 5.41
N SER A 574 -31.06 4.35 5.31
CA SER A 574 -29.60 4.54 5.38
C SER A 574 -29.06 4.19 6.78
N MET A 575 -27.82 3.69 6.85
CA MET A 575 -27.07 3.28 8.06
C MET A 575 -26.72 4.41 9.06
N THR A 576 -27.43 5.55 9.05
CA THR A 576 -27.06 6.79 9.78
C THR A 576 -27.93 7.08 11.03
N ASP A 577 -28.36 6.06 11.80
CA ASP A 577 -29.32 6.23 12.93
C ASP A 577 -28.68 6.18 14.35
N ARG A 578 -27.37 6.44 14.53
CA ARG A 578 -26.70 6.38 15.85
C ARG A 578 -25.91 7.65 16.16
N GLY A 579 -26.15 8.28 17.31
CA GLY A 579 -25.29 9.34 17.86
C GLY A 579 -23.99 8.76 18.42
N VAL A 580 -22.87 9.49 18.29
CA VAL A 580 -21.51 8.93 18.49
C VAL A 580 -20.78 9.48 19.73
N TYR A 581 -21.52 10.02 20.70
CA TYR A 581 -20.93 10.53 21.95
C TYR A 581 -20.23 9.41 22.75
N VAL A 582 -18.98 9.65 23.15
CA VAL A 582 -18.22 8.76 24.05
C VAL A 582 -18.03 9.47 25.38
N SER A 583 -18.35 8.78 26.47
CA SER A 583 -18.32 9.40 27.79
C SER A 583 -16.92 9.92 28.15
N ALA A 584 -16.86 11.08 28.80
CA ALA A 584 -15.65 11.66 29.38
C ALA A 584 -14.98 10.69 30.36
N LEU A 585 -15.77 9.91 31.11
CA LEU A 585 -15.27 8.91 32.06
C LEU A 585 -14.62 7.69 31.38
N GLU A 586 -14.89 7.49 30.09
CA GLU A 586 -14.28 6.45 29.28
C GLU A 586 -13.11 6.98 28.45
N LEU A 587 -13.26 8.16 27.86
CA LEU A 587 -12.23 8.81 27.06
C LEU A 587 -11.01 9.20 27.91
N PHE A 588 -11.25 9.65 29.15
CA PHE A 588 -10.25 10.01 30.13
C PHE A 588 -10.20 8.98 31.27
N SER A 589 -9.87 7.73 30.93
CA SER A 589 -9.82 6.62 31.87
C SER A 589 -8.53 6.63 32.71
N LEU A 590 -8.65 6.28 33.99
CA LEU A 590 -7.52 6.06 34.88
C LEU A 590 -6.82 4.74 34.50
N GLY A 591 -5.49 4.73 34.46
CA GLY A 591 -4.73 3.54 34.14
C GLY A 591 -3.26 3.64 34.56
N ILE A 592 -2.45 2.71 34.06
CA ILE A 592 -1.00 2.69 34.24
C ILE A 592 -0.30 2.89 32.90
N GLY A 593 0.85 3.55 32.93
CA GLY A 593 1.75 3.58 31.79
C GLY A 593 2.47 2.24 31.56
N PRO A 594 3.22 2.13 30.44
CA PRO A 594 3.43 3.18 29.44
C PRO A 594 2.40 3.23 28.31
N SER A 595 1.57 2.19 28.11
CA SER A 595 0.70 2.10 26.93
C SER A 595 -0.72 1.63 27.23
N SER A 596 -1.71 2.27 26.60
CA SER A 596 -3.10 1.85 26.72
C SER A 596 -3.37 0.55 25.94
N SER A 597 -2.81 0.42 24.73
CA SER A 597 -2.94 -0.77 23.86
C SER A 597 -2.09 -1.95 24.32
N HIS A 598 -0.91 -1.71 24.87
CA HIS A 598 0.08 -2.75 25.18
C HIS A 598 0.26 -3.01 26.68
N THR A 599 -0.29 -2.18 27.57
CA THR A 599 -0.24 -2.40 29.03
C THR A 599 -1.66 -2.55 29.60
N VAL A 600 -2.50 -1.52 29.46
CA VAL A 600 -3.87 -1.53 30.04
C VAL A 600 -4.76 -2.59 29.39
N GLY A 601 -4.76 -2.70 28.07
CA GLY A 601 -5.53 -3.71 27.32
C GLY A 601 -5.22 -5.15 27.76
N PRO A 602 -3.95 -5.60 27.67
CA PRO A 602 -3.55 -6.95 28.09
C PRO A 602 -3.84 -7.24 29.56
N MET A 603 -3.71 -6.24 30.45
CA MET A 603 -4.09 -6.39 31.86
C MET A 603 -5.59 -6.65 32.03
N ARG A 604 -6.45 -5.88 31.35
CA ARG A 604 -7.90 -6.11 31.34
C ARG A 604 -8.25 -7.48 30.77
N ALA A 605 -7.55 -7.93 29.73
CA ALA A 605 -7.79 -9.24 29.14
C ALA A 605 -7.43 -10.38 30.10
N GLY A 606 -6.31 -10.26 30.81
CA GLY A 606 -5.94 -11.20 31.87
C GLY A 606 -6.97 -11.25 33.00
N ALA A 607 -7.45 -10.09 33.47
CA ALA A 607 -8.46 -10.00 34.51
C ALA A 607 -9.80 -10.60 34.08
N MET A 608 -10.26 -10.30 32.86
CA MET A 608 -11.49 -10.84 32.30
C MET A 608 -11.41 -12.36 32.11
N PHE A 609 -10.30 -12.88 31.60
CA PHE A 609 -10.07 -14.32 31.45
C PHE A 609 -10.12 -15.04 32.80
N ARG A 610 -9.49 -14.44 33.82
CA ARG A 610 -9.53 -14.95 35.21
C ARG A 610 -10.95 -14.96 35.77
N GLU A 611 -11.71 -13.88 35.60
CA GLU A 611 -13.11 -13.81 36.06
C GLU A 611 -13.97 -14.90 35.43
N ARG A 612 -13.74 -15.24 34.16
CA ARG A 612 -14.41 -16.37 33.51
C ARG A 612 -14.07 -17.72 34.12
N LEU A 613 -12.81 -17.96 34.47
CA LEU A 613 -12.39 -19.18 35.17
C LEU A 613 -13.00 -19.28 36.57
N VAL A 614 -13.12 -18.17 37.28
CA VAL A 614 -13.81 -18.10 38.58
C VAL A 614 -15.29 -18.41 38.42
N ALA A 615 -15.96 -17.78 37.44
CA ALA A 615 -17.38 -18.00 37.17
C ALA A 615 -17.69 -19.45 36.76
N ALA A 616 -16.77 -20.11 36.05
CA ALA A 616 -16.85 -21.52 35.69
C ALA A 616 -16.46 -22.49 36.84
N SER A 617 -15.99 -21.97 37.99
CA SER A 617 -15.42 -22.77 39.09
C SER A 617 -14.23 -23.64 38.67
N ASP A 618 -13.49 -23.23 37.63
CA ASP A 618 -12.37 -23.97 37.07
C ASP A 618 -11.00 -23.45 37.54
N LEU A 619 -10.94 -22.26 38.16
CA LEU A 619 -9.67 -21.65 38.60
C LEU A 619 -8.85 -22.57 39.51
N GLU A 620 -9.48 -23.27 40.46
CA GLU A 620 -8.80 -24.20 41.37
C GLU A 620 -8.23 -25.45 40.68
N ARG A 621 -8.68 -25.75 39.45
CA ARG A 621 -8.22 -26.89 38.66
C ARG A 621 -7.06 -26.53 37.74
N VAL A 622 -6.77 -25.25 37.54
CA VAL A 622 -5.73 -24.81 36.61
C VAL A 622 -4.36 -25.24 37.12
N THR A 623 -3.60 -25.93 36.27
CA THR A 623 -2.22 -26.34 36.55
C THR A 623 -1.19 -25.53 35.75
N ARG A 624 -1.63 -24.85 34.70
CA ARG A 624 -0.78 -24.05 33.81
C ARG A 624 -1.58 -22.98 33.08
N PHE A 625 -1.02 -21.77 33.01
CA PHE A 625 -1.49 -20.72 32.10
C PHE A 625 -0.58 -20.67 30.88
N VAL A 626 -1.14 -20.42 29.70
CA VAL A 626 -0.37 -20.16 28.47
C VAL A 626 -0.83 -18.82 27.91
N VAL A 627 0.12 -17.90 27.79
CA VAL A 627 -0.08 -16.56 27.25
C VAL A 627 0.61 -16.49 25.90
N ARG A 628 -0.13 -16.14 24.85
CA ARG A 628 0.45 -15.92 23.52
C ARG A 628 0.17 -14.49 23.08
N LEU A 629 1.20 -13.65 23.12
CA LEU A 629 1.17 -12.31 22.56
C LEU A 629 1.35 -12.41 21.05
N GLN A 630 0.55 -11.69 20.26
CA GLN A 630 0.53 -11.79 18.81
C GLN A 630 0.64 -10.41 18.15
N GLY A 631 1.22 -10.35 16.95
CA GLY A 631 1.36 -9.13 16.16
C GLY A 631 2.24 -8.07 16.84
N SER A 632 1.76 -6.83 16.85
CA SER A 632 2.41 -5.67 17.50
C SER A 632 2.66 -5.89 19.00
N LEU A 633 1.73 -6.60 19.66
CA LEU A 633 1.76 -6.88 21.08
C LEU A 633 2.94 -7.79 21.43
N ALA A 634 3.34 -8.67 20.50
CA ALA A 634 4.57 -9.43 20.64
C ALA A 634 5.80 -8.63 20.20
N ALA A 635 5.72 -7.84 19.14
CA ALA A 635 6.87 -7.12 18.59
C ALA A 635 7.41 -6.04 19.55
N THR A 636 6.52 -5.31 20.23
CA THR A 636 6.89 -4.21 21.13
C THR A 636 6.53 -4.46 22.58
N GLY A 637 5.91 -5.60 22.90
CA GLY A 637 5.31 -5.86 24.22
C GLY A 637 6.29 -5.83 25.37
N ILE A 638 7.55 -6.23 25.16
CA ILE A 638 8.59 -6.16 26.21
C ILE A 638 8.82 -4.71 26.63
N GLY A 639 8.99 -3.79 25.67
CA GLY A 639 9.18 -2.36 25.95
C GLY A 639 7.95 -1.71 26.60
N HIS A 640 6.76 -2.29 26.41
CA HIS A 640 5.51 -1.81 26.96
C HIS A 640 5.07 -2.51 28.26
N GLY A 641 5.84 -3.48 28.77
CA GLY A 641 5.46 -4.27 29.93
C GLY A 641 4.22 -5.13 29.70
N SER A 642 3.94 -5.57 28.46
CA SER A 642 2.78 -6.43 28.16
C SER A 642 2.78 -7.75 28.94
N PRO A 643 3.92 -8.47 29.09
CA PRO A 643 3.95 -9.70 29.88
C PRO A 643 3.57 -9.46 31.34
N ASP A 644 4.20 -8.46 31.96
CA ASP A 644 3.94 -7.98 33.33
C ASP A 644 2.46 -7.64 33.53
N ALA A 645 1.89 -6.89 32.58
CA ALA A 645 0.49 -6.51 32.58
C ALA A 645 -0.47 -7.71 32.53
N VAL A 646 -0.21 -8.70 31.66
CA VAL A 646 -1.03 -9.92 31.59
C VAL A 646 -0.94 -10.71 32.90
N ILE A 647 0.26 -10.84 33.48
CA ILE A 647 0.47 -11.52 34.77
C ILE A 647 -0.33 -10.82 35.87
N ALA A 648 -0.26 -9.49 35.95
CA ALA A 648 -1.02 -8.71 36.93
C ALA A 648 -2.53 -8.90 36.74
N GLY A 649 -3.02 -8.91 35.49
CA GLY A 649 -4.41 -9.21 35.16
C GLY A 649 -4.83 -10.61 35.60
N LEU A 650 -4.01 -11.64 35.34
CA LEU A 650 -4.27 -13.02 35.78
C LEU A 650 -4.29 -13.19 37.30
N ARG A 651 -3.69 -12.27 38.07
CA ARG A 651 -3.81 -12.16 39.55
C ARG A 651 -5.07 -11.40 40.00
N GLY A 652 -5.89 -10.94 39.05
CA GLY A 652 -7.12 -10.19 39.32
C GLY A 652 -6.90 -8.71 39.64
N LEU A 653 -5.71 -8.16 39.36
CA LEU A 653 -5.45 -6.74 39.51
C LEU A 653 -6.10 -5.96 38.37
N GLN A 654 -6.72 -4.83 38.69
CA GLN A 654 -7.37 -3.95 37.71
C GLN A 654 -6.52 -2.72 37.44
N PRO A 655 -6.34 -2.31 36.16
CA PRO A 655 -5.43 -1.23 35.81
C PRO A 655 -5.83 0.08 36.47
N GLU A 656 -7.11 0.35 36.75
CA GLU A 656 -7.63 1.58 37.35
C GLU A 656 -7.23 1.73 38.83
N THR A 657 -7.09 0.61 39.56
CA THR A 657 -6.92 0.60 41.02
C THR A 657 -5.61 -0.01 41.51
N VAL A 658 -4.86 -0.67 40.64
CA VAL A 658 -3.61 -1.36 41.01
C VAL A 658 -2.56 -0.36 41.52
N ASP A 659 -1.76 -0.77 42.50
CA ASP A 659 -0.51 -0.06 42.79
C ASP A 659 0.48 -0.32 41.64
N PRO A 660 0.93 0.70 40.88
CA PRO A 660 1.84 0.48 39.75
C PRO A 660 3.12 -0.28 40.12
N ASP A 661 3.59 -0.19 41.37
CA ASP A 661 4.78 -0.93 41.83
C ASP A 661 4.57 -2.46 41.91
N LEU A 662 3.32 -2.94 41.83
CA LEU A 662 2.98 -4.38 41.84
C LEU A 662 2.90 -5.01 40.44
N VAL A 663 3.00 -4.21 39.38
CA VAL A 663 2.86 -4.69 38.00
C VAL A 663 4.21 -4.99 37.36
N HIS A 664 5.19 -4.12 37.55
CA HIS A 664 6.47 -4.18 36.82
C HIS A 664 7.47 -5.16 37.44
N GLY A 665 8.23 -5.85 36.58
CA GLY A 665 9.43 -6.60 36.98
C GLY A 665 9.26 -8.11 37.13
N GLU A 666 8.06 -8.67 36.87
CA GLU A 666 7.86 -10.13 36.88
C GLU A 666 8.49 -10.79 35.65
N TRP A 667 8.46 -10.12 34.50
CA TRP A 667 9.13 -10.56 33.27
C TRP A 667 10.64 -10.68 33.45
N ASP A 668 11.28 -9.72 34.11
CA ASP A 668 12.73 -9.76 34.37
C ASP A 668 13.10 -10.96 35.27
N ARG A 669 12.23 -11.31 36.21
CA ARG A 669 12.42 -12.49 37.08
C ARG A 669 12.23 -13.79 36.32
N LEU A 670 11.21 -13.88 35.46
CA LEU A 670 11.03 -15.00 34.54
C LEU A 670 12.22 -15.15 33.59
N ASP A 671 12.76 -14.04 33.08
CA ASP A 671 13.93 -14.04 32.19
C ASP A 671 15.22 -14.49 32.91
N ALA A 672 15.34 -14.18 34.20
CA ALA A 672 16.38 -14.71 35.08
C ALA A 672 16.22 -16.19 35.44
N GLY A 673 15.15 -16.85 34.97
CA GLY A 673 14.86 -18.27 35.19
C GLY A 673 14.13 -18.56 36.50
N GLU A 674 13.57 -17.53 37.17
CA GLU A 674 12.69 -17.74 38.31
C GLU A 674 11.32 -18.28 37.88
N THR A 675 10.62 -18.93 38.81
CA THR A 675 9.22 -19.31 38.67
C THR A 675 8.38 -18.32 39.47
N ILE A 676 7.34 -17.78 38.86
CA ILE A 676 6.41 -16.84 39.52
C ILE A 676 5.10 -17.55 39.86
N ASP A 677 4.49 -17.16 40.98
CA ASP A 677 3.16 -17.63 41.38
C ASP A 677 2.08 -16.70 40.82
N VAL A 678 1.09 -17.29 40.15
CA VAL A 678 -0.11 -16.62 39.63
C VAL A 678 -1.32 -17.38 40.15
N ASP A 679 -1.91 -16.88 41.25
CA ASP A 679 -3.06 -17.51 41.93
C ASP A 679 -2.83 -19.00 42.29
N GLY A 680 -1.63 -19.33 42.78
CA GLY A 680 -1.27 -20.72 43.14
C GLY A 680 -0.78 -21.58 41.97
N VAL A 681 -0.72 -21.02 40.75
CA VAL A 681 -0.17 -21.68 39.56
C VAL A 681 1.26 -21.21 39.32
N ALA A 682 2.18 -22.16 39.26
CA ALA A 682 3.59 -21.90 38.92
C ALA A 682 3.72 -21.59 37.43
N MET A 683 4.23 -20.40 37.10
CA MET A 683 4.42 -19.92 35.74
C MET A 683 5.90 -19.67 35.45
N THR A 684 6.33 -20.05 34.24
CA THR A 684 7.70 -19.96 33.74
C THR A 684 7.78 -19.11 32.47
N LYS A 685 9.00 -18.79 32.01
CA LYS A 685 9.20 -18.01 30.78
C LYS A 685 8.55 -18.67 29.56
N ASP A 686 8.60 -20.00 29.47
CA ASP A 686 8.07 -20.77 28.33
C ASP A 686 6.54 -20.73 28.22
N ASP A 687 5.86 -20.27 29.27
CA ASP A 687 4.41 -20.09 29.31
C ASP A 687 3.97 -18.77 28.66
N ILE A 688 4.91 -17.86 28.35
CA ILE A 688 4.66 -16.63 27.58
C ILE A 688 5.31 -16.74 26.20
N VAL A 689 4.48 -16.88 25.17
CA VAL A 689 4.91 -17.02 23.78
C VAL A 689 4.75 -15.69 23.04
N PHE A 690 5.83 -15.19 22.44
CA PHE A 690 5.81 -14.03 21.57
C PHE A 690 5.71 -14.48 20.10
N ALA A 691 4.61 -14.16 19.44
CA ALA A 691 4.35 -14.52 18.06
C ALA A 691 4.11 -13.27 17.20
N PRO A 692 5.15 -12.45 16.93
CA PRO A 692 5.01 -11.13 16.26
C PRO A 692 4.45 -11.19 14.83
N PHE A 693 4.52 -12.37 14.19
CA PHE A 693 4.03 -12.59 12.84
C PHE A 693 2.66 -13.29 12.78
N SER A 694 2.13 -13.73 13.92
CA SER A 694 0.75 -14.23 14.01
C SER A 694 -0.20 -13.05 14.26
N ARG A 695 -1.34 -12.98 13.58
CA ARG A 695 -2.43 -12.01 13.85
C ARG A 695 -3.77 -12.72 13.77
N HIS A 696 -4.70 -12.41 14.68
CA HIS A 696 -6.08 -12.88 14.61
C HIS A 696 -6.94 -11.87 13.84
N ASP A 697 -7.68 -12.32 12.83
CA ASP A 697 -8.56 -11.51 11.94
C ASP A 697 -7.92 -10.22 11.38
N GLY A 698 -6.59 -10.23 11.21
CA GLY A 698 -5.85 -9.09 10.70
C GLY A 698 -5.61 -7.94 11.70
N HIS A 699 -6.15 -8.01 12.93
CA HIS A 699 -5.93 -6.98 13.95
C HIS A 699 -4.47 -7.01 14.45
N PRO A 700 -3.77 -5.86 14.53
CA PRO A 700 -2.35 -5.83 14.87
C PRO A 700 -2.08 -6.26 16.31
N ASN A 701 -2.96 -5.94 17.25
CA ASN A 701 -2.78 -6.24 18.68
C ASN A 701 -3.71 -7.40 19.08
N SER A 702 -3.22 -8.64 19.06
CA SER A 702 -3.98 -9.83 19.49
C SER A 702 -3.27 -10.58 20.62
N LEU A 703 -4.06 -11.21 21.48
CA LEU A 703 -3.63 -11.94 22.68
C LEU A 703 -4.46 -13.21 22.78
N VAL A 704 -3.82 -14.37 22.92
CA VAL A 704 -4.50 -15.62 23.25
C VAL A 704 -4.13 -16.02 24.67
N LEU A 705 -5.14 -16.27 25.50
CA LEU A 705 -4.99 -16.77 26.87
C LEU A 705 -5.59 -18.15 26.95
N ALA A 706 -4.83 -19.11 27.48
CA ALA A 706 -5.30 -20.46 27.74
C ALA A 706 -4.96 -20.91 29.16
N ALA A 707 -5.85 -21.73 29.73
CA ALA A 707 -5.67 -22.39 31.01
C ALA A 707 -5.77 -23.90 30.81
N GLU A 708 -4.81 -24.64 31.36
CA GLU A 708 -4.66 -26.08 31.18
C GLU A 708 -4.71 -26.83 32.52
N ALA A 709 -5.31 -28.01 32.53
CA ALA A 709 -5.33 -28.95 33.64
C ALA A 709 -5.04 -30.36 33.12
N ASP A 710 -4.10 -31.07 33.73
CA ASP A 710 -3.75 -32.46 33.37
C ASP A 710 -3.40 -32.68 31.88
N GLY A 711 -2.90 -31.65 31.20
CA GLY A 711 -2.58 -31.68 29.77
C GLY A 711 -3.75 -31.44 28.82
N GLU A 712 -4.93 -31.08 29.35
CA GLU A 712 -6.10 -30.65 28.59
C GLU A 712 -6.36 -29.15 28.78
N THR A 713 -6.81 -28.47 27.72
CA THR A 713 -7.21 -27.07 27.79
C THR A 713 -8.59 -26.94 28.42
N LEU A 714 -8.68 -26.26 29.58
CA LEU A 714 -9.94 -25.94 30.25
C LEU A 714 -10.66 -24.78 29.57
N LEU A 715 -9.91 -23.72 29.25
CA LEU A 715 -10.42 -22.52 28.58
C LEU A 715 -9.32 -21.96 27.69
N SER A 716 -9.68 -21.54 26.47
CA SER A 716 -8.78 -20.82 25.57
C SER A 716 -9.56 -19.76 24.83
N GLU A 717 -9.09 -18.53 24.89
CA GLU A 717 -9.79 -17.36 24.38
C GLU A 717 -8.84 -16.38 23.72
N THR A 718 -9.33 -15.73 22.67
CA THR A 718 -8.62 -14.67 21.97
C THR A 718 -9.22 -13.31 22.30
N TYR A 719 -8.35 -12.36 22.59
CA TYR A 719 -8.64 -10.97 22.89
C TYR A 719 -7.92 -10.05 21.91
N LEU A 720 -8.60 -9.00 21.46
CA LEU A 720 -8.05 -7.92 20.64
C LEU A 720 -7.95 -6.67 21.49
N SER A 721 -6.77 -6.03 21.53
CA SER A 721 -6.62 -4.72 22.18
C SER A 721 -6.76 -3.59 21.17
N ILE A 722 -7.97 -3.05 21.08
CA ILE A 722 -8.41 -2.16 20.00
C ILE A 722 -8.07 -0.66 20.22
N GLY A 723 -7.11 -0.35 21.11
CA GLY A 723 -6.69 1.03 21.40
C GLY A 723 -7.44 1.68 22.58
N GLY A 724 -6.85 2.72 23.20
CA GLY A 724 -7.43 3.42 24.37
C GLY A 724 -7.60 2.55 25.63
N GLY A 725 -7.02 1.35 25.67
CA GLY A 725 -7.20 0.38 26.76
C GLY A 725 -8.42 -0.52 26.61
N PHE A 726 -9.21 -0.36 25.53
CA PHE A 726 -10.35 -1.22 25.26
C PHE A 726 -9.91 -2.60 24.76
N ILE A 727 -10.70 -3.61 25.12
CA ILE A 727 -10.53 -4.98 24.66
C ILE A 727 -11.82 -5.53 24.05
N GLU A 728 -11.65 -6.43 23.09
CA GLU A 728 -12.72 -7.18 22.45
C GLU A 728 -12.39 -8.67 22.50
N ARG A 729 -13.34 -9.51 22.91
CA ARG A 729 -13.18 -10.96 22.90
C ARG A 729 -13.70 -11.50 21.58
N VAL A 730 -12.92 -12.32 20.90
CA VAL A 730 -13.32 -12.98 19.66
C VAL A 730 -14.40 -14.01 19.94
N GLY A 731 -15.48 -14.02 19.14
CA GLY A 731 -16.56 -15.01 19.21
C GLY A 731 -17.64 -14.72 20.27
N ASP A 732 -17.81 -13.46 20.68
CA ASP A 732 -18.96 -13.06 21.52
C ASP A 732 -20.22 -12.86 20.66
N PRO A 733 -21.40 -13.42 21.00
CA PRO A 733 -22.62 -13.18 20.24
C PRO A 733 -23.04 -11.70 20.18
N GLU A 734 -22.60 -10.90 21.16
CA GLU A 734 -22.82 -9.44 21.18
C GLU A 734 -21.94 -8.69 20.15
N THR A 735 -20.81 -9.25 19.71
CA THR A 735 -19.93 -8.64 18.68
C THR A 735 -20.40 -8.92 17.24
N ASP A 736 -21.01 -10.08 16.97
CA ASP A 736 -21.52 -10.41 15.63
C ASP A 736 -22.79 -9.61 15.24
N ALA A 737 -23.53 -9.11 16.23
CA ALA A 737 -24.69 -8.23 16.05
C ALA A 737 -24.31 -6.77 15.68
N ALA A 738 -23.03 -6.40 15.77
CA ALA A 738 -22.57 -5.06 15.35
C ALA A 738 -22.58 -4.89 13.82
N GLY A 739 -22.57 -5.99 13.06
CA GLY A 739 -22.71 -6.00 11.59
C GLY A 739 -24.15 -6.24 11.08
N THR A 740 -25.08 -6.70 11.93
CA THR A 740 -26.47 -6.97 11.54
C THR A 740 -27.44 -6.45 12.61
N GLY A 741 -28.10 -5.33 12.30
CA GLY A 741 -29.23 -4.72 13.03
C GLY A 741 -29.51 -5.24 14.45
N ALA A 742 -28.87 -4.64 15.45
CA ALA A 742 -29.16 -4.92 16.86
C ALA A 742 -30.64 -4.61 17.21
N VAL A 743 -31.29 -5.55 17.91
CA VAL A 743 -32.63 -5.41 18.49
C VAL A 743 -32.52 -4.54 19.75
N GLU A 744 -33.30 -3.47 19.82
CA GLU A 744 -33.33 -2.52 20.95
C GLU A 744 -33.83 -3.16 22.26
N ASP A 745 -33.07 -2.98 23.35
CA ASP A 745 -33.60 -3.08 24.72
C ASP A 745 -34.14 -1.69 25.14
N PRO A 746 -35.47 -1.53 25.33
CA PRO A 746 -36.10 -0.25 25.66
C PRO A 746 -35.74 0.32 27.05
N ALA A 747 -34.92 -0.37 27.86
CA ALA A 747 -34.53 0.06 29.21
C ALA A 747 -33.16 0.78 29.31
N SER A 748 -32.46 0.98 28.20
CA SER A 748 -31.10 1.58 28.20
C SER A 748 -31.13 3.12 28.26
N PRO A 749 -30.23 3.79 29.03
CA PRO A 749 -30.12 5.26 29.03
C PRO A 749 -29.81 5.77 27.62
N GLN A 750 -30.68 6.60 27.05
CA GLN A 750 -30.48 7.15 25.72
C GLN A 750 -29.70 8.46 25.77
N LEU A 751 -28.71 8.62 24.89
CA LEU A 751 -28.06 9.91 24.63
C LEU A 751 -29.10 10.98 24.28
N ARG A 752 -28.93 12.19 24.79
CA ARG A 752 -29.86 13.31 24.55
C ARG A 752 -29.62 13.93 23.19
N HIS A 753 -28.36 13.93 22.74
CA HIS A 753 -27.97 14.53 21.48
C HIS A 753 -27.42 13.50 20.50
N ARG A 754 -27.55 13.80 19.21
CA ARG A 754 -27.08 12.96 18.12
C ARG A 754 -26.26 13.80 17.15
N TYR A 755 -24.98 13.47 17.04
CA TYR A 755 -24.05 14.05 16.08
C TYR A 755 -22.94 13.03 15.78
N ALA A 756 -22.43 13.07 14.55
CA ALA A 756 -21.34 12.25 14.02
C ALA A 756 -20.23 13.08 13.34
N SER A 757 -20.52 14.36 13.03
CA SER A 757 -19.56 15.34 12.49
C SER A 757 -19.51 16.60 13.34
N ILE A 758 -18.50 17.45 13.09
CA ILE A 758 -18.40 18.77 13.72
C ILE A 758 -19.55 19.64 13.24
N ALA A 759 -19.88 19.64 11.95
CA ALA A 759 -21.03 20.39 11.44
C ALA A 759 -22.33 20.05 12.20
N GLU A 760 -22.61 18.76 12.43
CA GLU A 760 -23.77 18.32 13.21
C GLU A 760 -23.68 18.72 14.69
N LEU A 761 -22.49 18.64 15.30
CA LEU A 761 -22.27 19.11 16.67
C LEU A 761 -22.59 20.61 16.78
N MET A 762 -22.12 21.42 15.81
CA MET A 762 -22.33 22.87 15.80
C MET A 762 -23.82 23.22 15.65
N ASP A 763 -24.56 22.47 14.82
CA ASP A 763 -26.02 22.60 14.69
C ASP A 763 -26.76 22.28 16.00
N VAL A 764 -26.34 21.24 16.71
CA VAL A 764 -26.92 20.84 18.00
C VAL A 764 -26.62 21.88 19.09
N VAL A 765 -25.41 22.44 19.08
CA VAL A 765 -24.94 23.42 20.06
C VAL A 765 -25.75 24.72 19.93
N GLY A 766 -25.87 25.26 18.70
CA GLY A 766 -26.52 26.55 18.46
C GLY A 766 -25.90 27.66 19.31
N ASP A 767 -26.71 28.36 20.11
CA ASP A 767 -26.27 29.44 21.01
C ASP A 767 -25.75 28.96 22.38
N ARG A 768 -25.71 27.64 22.62
CA ARG A 768 -25.21 27.05 23.89
C ARG A 768 -23.69 26.86 23.85
N ARG A 769 -23.08 26.42 24.96
CA ARG A 769 -21.68 26.01 24.97
C ARG A 769 -21.57 24.54 24.60
N ILE A 770 -20.51 24.16 23.89
CA ILE A 770 -20.19 22.74 23.60
C ILE A 770 -20.12 21.92 24.89
N ALA A 771 -19.58 22.49 25.96
CA ALA A 771 -19.52 21.85 27.27
C ALA A 771 -20.90 21.50 27.84
N ASP A 772 -21.93 22.32 27.58
CA ASP A 772 -23.29 22.08 28.08
C ASP A 772 -23.92 20.86 27.37
N ILE A 773 -23.69 20.70 26.07
CA ILE A 773 -24.14 19.54 25.28
C ILE A 773 -23.53 18.25 25.83
N ALA A 774 -22.21 18.22 25.95
CA ALA A 774 -21.50 17.07 26.50
C ALA A 774 -21.91 16.77 27.94
N TRP A 775 -22.12 17.81 28.77
CA TRP A 775 -22.59 17.64 30.14
C TRP A 775 -24.00 17.04 30.21
N GLU A 776 -24.91 17.48 29.34
CA GLU A 776 -26.26 16.91 29.26
C GLU A 776 -26.24 15.42 28.90
N ASP A 777 -25.35 14.99 28.00
CA ASP A 777 -25.15 13.58 27.65
C ASP A 777 -24.48 12.78 28.79
N GLU A 778 -23.48 13.35 29.48
CA GLU A 778 -22.88 12.73 30.68
C GLU A 778 -23.89 12.51 31.81
N VAL A 779 -24.74 13.51 32.06
CA VAL A 779 -25.81 13.42 33.08
C VAL A 779 -26.81 12.35 32.69
N ALA A 780 -27.09 12.15 31.40
CA ALA A 780 -27.98 11.10 30.92
C ALA A 780 -27.39 9.70 31.12
N LEU A 781 -26.07 9.53 30.97
CA LEU A 781 -25.38 8.26 31.14
C LEU A 781 -25.14 7.88 32.60
N HIS A 782 -24.64 8.81 33.42
CA HIS A 782 -24.14 8.51 34.76
C HIS A 782 -24.91 9.19 35.90
N GLY A 783 -25.73 10.19 35.58
CA GLY A 783 -26.32 11.11 36.56
C GLY A 783 -25.36 12.22 36.99
N ALA A 784 -25.92 13.38 37.35
CA ALA A 784 -25.13 14.61 37.58
C ALA A 784 -24.08 14.51 38.69
N GLU A 785 -24.38 13.82 39.79
CA GLU A 785 -23.44 13.66 40.90
C GLU A 785 -22.23 12.81 40.50
N ARG A 786 -22.46 11.66 39.85
CA ARG A 786 -21.42 10.74 39.39
C ARG A 786 -20.59 11.34 38.27
N ALA A 787 -21.23 12.01 37.30
CA ALA A 787 -20.54 12.71 36.23
C ALA A 787 -19.61 13.80 36.79
N ARG A 788 -20.10 14.62 37.75
CA ARG A 788 -19.28 15.68 38.36
C ARG A 788 -18.10 15.11 39.12
N ALA A 789 -18.36 14.16 40.02
CA ALA A 789 -17.31 13.52 40.83
C ALA A 789 -16.28 12.79 39.96
N GLY A 790 -16.71 12.18 38.85
CA GLY A 790 -15.81 11.54 37.90
C GLY A 790 -14.88 12.53 37.20
N LEU A 791 -15.40 13.67 36.71
CA LEU A 791 -14.57 14.73 36.11
C LEU A 791 -13.58 15.32 37.12
N ASP A 792 -14.01 15.53 38.37
CA ASP A 792 -13.15 16.02 39.45
C ASP A 792 -12.05 15.02 39.79
N LEU A 793 -12.36 13.73 39.82
CA LEU A 793 -11.38 12.66 40.03
C LEU A 793 -10.36 12.59 38.89
N ILE A 794 -10.82 12.63 37.64
CA ILE A 794 -9.97 12.67 36.44
C ILE A 794 -8.96 13.82 36.55
N TRP A 795 -9.44 15.02 36.87
CA TRP A 795 -8.58 16.17 37.03
C TRP A 795 -7.62 16.02 38.22
N SER A 796 -8.09 15.52 39.35
CA SER A 796 -7.25 15.27 40.52
C SER A 796 -6.09 14.34 40.19
N GLU A 797 -6.33 13.28 39.43
CA GLU A 797 -5.29 12.34 39.01
C GLU A 797 -4.34 12.94 37.97
N MET A 798 -4.87 13.66 36.97
CA MET A 798 -4.07 14.39 35.97
C MET A 798 -3.12 15.38 36.66
N ARG A 799 -3.64 16.16 37.61
CA ARG A 799 -2.87 17.11 38.40
C ARG A 799 -1.80 16.42 39.24
N SER A 800 -2.18 15.36 39.96
CA SER A 800 -1.25 14.61 40.81
C SER A 800 -0.13 13.97 39.99
N CYS A 801 -0.41 13.54 38.75
CA CYS A 801 0.60 13.04 37.81
C CYS A 801 1.62 14.12 37.44
N ILE A 802 1.17 15.35 37.11
CA ILE A 802 2.06 16.49 36.85
C ILE A 802 2.93 16.78 38.07
N GLU A 803 2.32 16.92 39.26
CA GLU A 803 3.03 17.28 40.49
C GLU A 803 4.10 16.24 40.85
N ARG A 804 3.79 14.94 40.74
CA ARG A 804 4.79 13.87 40.91
C ARG A 804 5.91 13.94 39.89
N GLY A 805 5.60 14.11 38.60
CA GLY A 805 6.60 14.18 37.54
C GLY A 805 7.52 15.41 37.65
N LEU A 806 7.03 16.51 38.23
CA LEU A 806 7.82 17.72 38.52
C LEU A 806 8.78 17.57 39.71
N GLU A 807 8.63 16.51 40.52
CA GLU A 807 9.52 16.19 41.63
C GLU A 807 10.44 15.01 41.31
N ALA A 808 9.99 14.08 40.46
CA ALA A 808 10.68 12.86 40.13
C ALA A 808 12.04 13.09 39.42
N GLN A 809 13.07 12.38 39.90
CA GLN A 809 14.43 12.41 39.39
C GLN A 809 14.85 11.03 38.89
N GLY A 810 15.91 10.97 38.08
CA GLY A 810 16.53 9.71 37.65
C GLY A 810 16.42 9.48 36.14
N VAL A 811 16.47 8.19 35.77
CA VAL A 811 16.48 7.71 34.38
C VAL A 811 15.22 6.88 34.15
N LEU A 812 14.59 7.04 33.00
CA LEU A 812 13.42 6.26 32.61
C LEU A 812 13.80 4.77 32.42
N PRO A 813 12.89 3.84 32.73
CA PRO A 813 13.13 2.41 32.53
C PRO A 813 13.27 2.07 31.03
N GLY A 814 13.84 0.90 30.72
CA GLY A 814 14.14 0.48 29.36
C GLY A 814 15.59 0.78 28.94
N ARG A 815 15.91 0.46 27.68
CA ARG A 815 17.30 0.47 27.17
C ARG A 815 17.89 1.84 26.85
N LEU A 816 17.04 2.86 26.64
CA LEU A 816 17.46 4.16 26.07
C LEU A 816 18.22 5.08 27.02
N GLY A 817 18.26 4.79 28.33
CA GLY A 817 18.94 5.62 29.31
C GLY A 817 18.45 7.09 29.37
N VAL A 818 17.20 7.35 29.00
CA VAL A 818 16.64 8.72 28.91
C VAL A 818 16.50 9.31 30.31
N LYS A 819 17.19 10.44 30.55
CA LYS A 819 17.08 11.17 31.82
C LYS A 819 15.74 11.89 31.91
N ARG A 820 15.13 11.87 33.10
CA ARG A 820 14.01 12.74 33.44
C ARG A 820 14.48 14.21 33.42
N ARG A 821 13.69 15.08 32.78
CA ARG A 821 14.03 16.48 32.51
C ARG A 821 13.07 17.46 33.17
N ALA A 822 11.83 17.05 33.45
CA ALA A 822 10.77 17.96 33.91
C ALA A 822 11.14 18.71 35.20
N ALA A 823 11.56 17.96 36.23
CA ALA A 823 11.88 18.50 37.54
C ALA A 823 13.09 19.46 37.53
N GLU A 824 14.19 19.06 36.88
CA GLU A 824 15.38 19.90 36.73
C GLU A 824 15.10 21.15 35.88
N GLY A 825 14.32 20.99 34.81
CA GLY A 825 13.91 22.08 33.93
C GLY A 825 13.11 23.14 34.67
N LEU A 826 12.14 22.72 35.50
CA LEU A 826 11.32 23.65 36.28
C LEU A 826 12.14 24.38 37.35
N ARG A 827 13.08 23.70 38.01
CA ARG A 827 13.99 24.34 38.98
C ARG A 827 14.80 25.45 38.31
N LYS A 828 15.45 25.15 37.18
CA LYS A 828 16.22 26.13 36.40
C LYS A 828 15.37 27.28 35.89
N LEU A 829 14.13 27.02 35.50
CA LEU A 829 13.21 28.03 35.03
C LEU A 829 12.84 29.03 36.15
N ARG A 830 12.61 28.53 37.37
CA ARG A 830 12.30 29.36 38.55
C ARG A 830 13.47 30.22 39.03
N GLU A 831 14.71 29.82 38.72
CA GLU A 831 15.92 30.57 39.07
C GLU A 831 16.22 31.74 38.09
N ARG A 832 15.49 31.86 36.97
CA ARG A 832 15.67 32.94 35.98
C ARG A 832 14.81 34.16 36.33
N ASP A 833 15.45 35.33 36.48
CA ASP A 833 14.75 36.61 36.61
C ASP A 833 14.29 37.18 35.25
N GLY A 834 13.02 37.61 35.16
CA GLY A 834 12.57 38.58 34.16
C GLY A 834 12.24 38.10 32.73
N CYS A 835 11.99 36.81 32.49
CA CYS A 835 11.53 36.28 31.19
C CYS A 835 10.07 35.80 31.26
N ASP A 836 9.35 35.78 30.13
CA ASP A 836 8.04 35.15 30.00
C ASP A 836 8.20 33.62 30.05
N THR A 837 8.29 33.08 31.28
CA THR A 837 8.54 31.66 31.55
C THR A 837 7.30 30.79 31.40
N ALA A 838 6.16 31.36 31.01
CA ALA A 838 4.86 30.70 31.06
C ALA A 838 4.77 29.54 30.04
N GLU A 839 5.23 29.75 28.81
CA GLU A 839 5.22 28.74 27.74
C GLU A 839 6.26 27.64 27.97
N GLU A 840 7.45 28.00 28.46
CA GLU A 840 8.47 27.03 28.87
C GLU A 840 7.93 26.11 29.99
N ALA A 841 7.15 26.66 30.93
CA ALA A 841 6.52 25.89 31.99
C ALA A 841 5.46 24.92 31.46
N LEU A 842 4.66 25.32 30.46
CA LEU A 842 3.66 24.44 29.81
C LEU A 842 4.31 23.19 29.22
N ALA A 843 5.42 23.35 28.48
CA ALA A 843 6.16 22.22 27.94
C ALA A 843 6.64 21.30 29.08
N LEU A 844 7.19 21.85 30.17
CA LEU A 844 7.66 21.07 31.31
C LEU A 844 6.53 20.31 32.03
N TYR A 845 5.32 20.87 32.12
CA TYR A 845 4.16 20.15 32.66
C TYR A 845 3.79 18.94 31.81
N SER A 846 3.87 19.07 30.48
CA SER A 846 3.65 17.95 29.58
C SER A 846 4.75 16.89 29.71
N LEU A 847 6.02 17.30 29.81
CA LEU A 847 7.14 16.38 30.05
C LEU A 847 6.92 15.58 31.34
N ALA A 848 6.48 16.23 32.42
CA ALA A 848 6.25 15.57 33.71
C ALA A 848 5.30 14.38 33.60
N VAL A 849 4.17 14.55 32.90
CA VAL A 849 3.17 13.49 32.70
C VAL A 849 3.72 12.37 31.82
N ASN A 850 4.36 12.69 30.70
CA ASN A 850 4.89 11.66 29.80
C ASN A 850 6.09 10.92 30.40
N GLU A 851 6.89 11.56 31.25
CA GLU A 851 7.95 10.90 32.02
C GLU A 851 7.37 9.94 33.08
N GLU A 852 6.28 10.30 33.76
CA GLU A 852 5.56 9.39 34.65
C GLU A 852 4.93 8.22 33.88
N ASN A 853 4.32 8.48 32.72
CA ASN A 853 3.78 7.44 31.84
C ASN A 853 4.87 6.46 31.40
N ALA A 854 5.99 6.97 30.88
CA ALA A 854 7.12 6.14 30.44
C ALA A 854 7.74 5.32 31.57
N ALA A 855 7.61 5.77 32.81
CA ALA A 855 8.05 5.06 34.00
C ALA A 855 7.02 4.04 34.55
N GLY A 856 5.93 3.79 33.80
CA GLY A 856 4.92 2.82 34.18
C GLY A 856 4.02 3.26 35.34
N ARG A 857 3.99 4.56 35.66
CA ARG A 857 3.23 5.10 36.79
C ARG A 857 1.77 5.36 36.43
N ARG A 858 1.01 5.77 37.45
CA ARG A 858 -0.41 6.16 37.36
C ARG A 858 -0.59 7.33 36.39
N VAL A 859 -1.41 7.13 35.36
CA VAL A 859 -1.69 8.11 34.30
C VAL A 859 -3.17 8.08 33.92
N VAL A 860 -3.66 9.16 33.30
CA VAL A 860 -5.02 9.22 32.72
C VAL A 860 -4.90 9.31 31.21
N THR A 861 -5.69 8.53 30.47
CA THR A 861 -5.71 8.57 29.00
C THR A 861 -6.20 9.93 28.50
N ALA A 862 -5.63 10.47 27.42
CA ALA A 862 -6.13 11.72 26.82
C ALA A 862 -5.79 11.89 25.31
N PRO A 863 -6.31 11.05 24.40
CA PRO A 863 -7.24 9.93 24.61
C PRO A 863 -6.53 8.58 24.79
N THR A 864 -5.20 8.57 24.75
CA THR A 864 -4.33 7.40 24.97
C THR A 864 -3.20 7.78 25.95
N ASN A 865 -2.54 6.80 26.54
CA ASN A 865 -1.37 7.00 27.41
C ASN A 865 -0.23 7.73 26.69
N GLY A 866 -0.01 7.41 25.41
CA GLY A 866 1.04 8.03 24.59
C GLY A 866 0.85 9.54 24.37
N ALA A 867 -0.39 10.04 24.49
CA ALA A 867 -0.78 11.44 24.34
C ALA A 867 -1.22 12.09 25.67
N ALA A 868 -1.00 11.41 26.80
CA ALA A 868 -1.55 11.80 28.09
C ALA A 868 -1.06 13.15 28.62
N GLY A 869 0.07 13.69 28.12
CA GLY A 869 0.62 14.93 28.65
C GLY A 869 -0.03 16.20 28.12
N VAL A 870 -0.74 16.16 26.99
CA VAL A 870 -1.23 17.36 26.31
C VAL A 870 -2.33 18.06 27.10
N LEU A 871 -3.46 17.37 27.33
CA LEU A 871 -4.62 17.96 28.01
C LEU A 871 -4.31 18.40 29.46
N PRO A 872 -3.68 17.56 30.31
CA PRO A 872 -3.34 17.94 31.68
C PRO A 872 -2.45 19.18 31.73
N ALA A 873 -1.42 19.25 30.89
CA ALA A 873 -0.49 20.36 30.88
C ALA A 873 -1.19 21.68 30.53
N VAL A 874 -2.05 21.67 29.50
CA VAL A 874 -2.81 22.84 29.06
C VAL A 874 -3.80 23.29 30.13
N LEU A 875 -4.54 22.35 30.74
CA LEU A 875 -5.49 22.67 31.81
C LEU A 875 -4.78 23.17 33.07
N TYR A 876 -3.65 22.58 33.45
CA TYR A 876 -2.82 23.01 34.59
C TYR A 876 -2.24 24.41 34.36
N PHE A 877 -1.72 24.66 33.16
CA PHE A 877 -1.23 25.97 32.75
C PHE A 877 -2.33 27.04 32.85
N ALA A 878 -3.55 26.71 32.43
CA ALA A 878 -4.67 27.66 32.47
C ALA A 878 -5.23 27.92 33.88
N THR A 879 -5.03 27.01 34.82
CA THR A 879 -5.74 27.05 36.13
C THR A 879 -4.84 27.28 37.34
N VAL A 880 -3.56 26.91 37.31
CA VAL A 880 -2.74 26.90 38.53
C VAL A 880 -1.98 28.21 38.77
N PRO A 881 -1.26 28.82 37.80
CA PRO A 881 -0.49 30.04 38.04
C PRO A 881 -1.34 31.28 38.39
N GLY A 882 -2.62 31.32 37.99
CA GLY A 882 -3.54 32.45 38.18
C GLY A 882 -4.58 32.29 39.29
N GLY A 883 -4.58 31.16 40.00
CA GLY A 883 -5.62 30.78 40.96
C GLY A 883 -6.62 29.77 40.38
N PHE A 884 -6.83 28.67 41.12
CA PHE A 884 -7.64 27.54 40.66
C PHE A 884 -9.12 27.91 40.50
N ASN A 885 -9.64 27.80 39.28
CA ASN A 885 -11.06 27.93 38.98
C ASN A 885 -11.67 26.54 38.73
N PRO A 886 -12.45 25.97 39.66
CA PRO A 886 -13.10 24.67 39.49
C PRO A 886 -14.02 24.60 38.26
N GLU A 887 -14.65 25.71 37.87
CA GLU A 887 -15.52 25.74 36.68
C GLU A 887 -14.75 25.57 35.36
N ALA A 888 -13.44 25.81 35.35
CA ALA A 888 -12.62 25.55 34.18
C ALA A 888 -12.56 24.05 33.84
N ILE A 889 -12.62 23.16 34.85
CA ILE A 889 -12.63 21.70 34.64
C ILE A 889 -13.91 21.28 33.93
N HIS A 890 -15.05 21.74 34.44
CA HIS A 890 -16.37 21.41 33.91
C HIS A 890 -16.70 22.11 32.59
N THR A 891 -15.82 22.99 32.11
CA THR A 891 -15.89 23.55 30.75
C THR A 891 -14.88 22.84 29.84
N PHE A 892 -13.63 22.72 30.27
CA PHE A 892 -12.54 22.18 29.46
C PHE A 892 -12.75 20.70 29.12
N LEU A 893 -12.98 19.84 30.14
CA LEU A 893 -13.07 18.40 29.91
C LEU A 893 -14.30 18.04 29.06
N PRO A 894 -15.53 18.55 29.33
CA PRO A 894 -16.68 18.25 28.49
C PRO A 894 -16.54 18.77 27.04
N THR A 895 -15.96 19.97 26.84
CA THR A 895 -15.66 20.46 25.48
C THR A 895 -14.66 19.55 24.77
N ALA A 896 -13.58 19.15 25.44
CA ALA A 896 -12.61 18.22 24.89
C ALA A 896 -13.25 16.87 24.55
N THR A 897 -14.15 16.35 25.39
CA THR A 897 -14.89 15.10 25.14
C THR A 897 -15.78 15.18 23.91
N ALA A 898 -16.50 16.29 23.72
CA ALA A 898 -17.36 16.46 22.55
C ALA A 898 -16.56 16.38 21.23
N ILE A 899 -15.42 17.09 21.20
CA ILE A 899 -14.49 17.08 20.06
C ILE A 899 -13.88 15.69 19.89
N GLY A 900 -13.38 15.07 20.97
CA GLY A 900 -12.80 13.72 20.95
C GLY A 900 -13.77 12.63 20.49
N SER A 901 -15.08 12.79 20.78
CA SER A 901 -16.12 11.87 20.31
C SER A 901 -16.25 11.87 18.80
N VAL A 902 -16.14 13.05 18.15
CA VAL A 902 -16.17 13.16 16.69
C VAL A 902 -14.91 12.58 16.04
N PHE A 903 -13.74 12.78 16.65
CA PHE A 903 -12.51 12.11 16.22
C PHE A 903 -12.68 10.59 16.29
N LYS A 904 -13.19 10.07 17.40
CA LYS A 904 -13.40 8.64 17.59
C LYS A 904 -14.35 8.08 16.54
N ALA A 905 -15.49 8.75 16.30
CA ALA A 905 -16.48 8.37 15.29
C ALA A 905 -15.91 8.13 13.89
N ASN A 906 -14.92 8.93 13.50
CA ASN A 906 -14.41 9.00 12.13
C ASN A 906 -13.01 8.38 11.96
N ALA A 907 -12.44 7.78 13.01
CA ALA A 907 -11.06 7.27 12.99
C ALA A 907 -10.91 5.84 12.43
N SER A 908 -11.97 5.03 12.33
CA SER A 908 -11.85 3.63 11.88
C SER A 908 -11.59 3.50 10.37
N ILE A 909 -10.55 2.76 9.99
CA ILE A 909 -10.24 2.42 8.58
C ILE A 909 -11.00 1.15 8.13
N SER A 910 -11.48 0.33 9.08
CA SER A 910 -12.08 -1.01 8.83
C SER A 910 -13.55 -1.01 8.37
N GLY A 911 -14.23 0.15 8.31
CA GLY A 911 -15.67 0.23 8.04
C GLY A 911 -16.12 0.32 6.57
N ALA A 912 -15.22 0.37 5.58
CA ALA A 912 -15.58 0.75 4.20
C ALA A 912 -15.61 -0.39 3.15
N ASN A 913 -15.63 -1.68 3.55
CA ASN A 913 -15.55 -2.81 2.60
C ASN A 913 -16.69 -3.85 2.64
N ALA A 914 -17.85 -3.55 3.26
CA ALA A 914 -19.00 -4.47 3.27
C ALA A 914 -20.21 -3.90 2.50
N GLY A 915 -20.11 -3.86 1.18
CA GLY A 915 -21.24 -3.57 0.28
C GLY A 915 -21.76 -4.81 -0.44
N CYS A 916 -23.04 -5.14 -0.24
CA CYS A 916 -23.94 -5.84 -1.18
C CYS A 916 -23.98 -7.39 -1.27
N GLN A 917 -23.82 -8.15 -0.17
CA GLN A 917 -24.00 -9.64 -0.21
C GLN A 917 -24.75 -10.31 0.97
N ALA A 918 -25.24 -9.59 1.99
CA ALA A 918 -25.75 -10.21 3.23
C ALA A 918 -27.29 -10.39 3.33
N GLU A 919 -28.03 -10.48 2.22
CA GLU A 919 -29.49 -10.73 2.25
C GLU A 919 -29.85 -12.16 1.81
N VAL A 920 -29.52 -13.20 2.60
CA VAL A 920 -30.26 -14.48 2.56
C VAL A 920 -29.97 -15.35 3.80
N GLY A 921 -31.01 -15.69 4.59
CA GLY A 921 -31.00 -16.93 5.40
C GLY A 921 -31.56 -16.93 6.84
N ASN A 922 -32.91 -16.97 6.97
CA ASN A 922 -33.76 -17.74 7.91
C ASN A 922 -33.54 -17.87 9.46
N ALA A 923 -34.62 -17.47 10.16
CA ALA A 923 -35.51 -18.21 11.09
C ALA A 923 -35.13 -18.53 12.57
N ASN A 924 -36.01 -18.04 13.45
CA ASN A 924 -36.11 -18.11 14.94
C ASN A 924 -36.69 -19.47 15.45
N PRO A 925 -36.58 -19.90 16.75
CA PRO A 925 -37.40 -19.35 17.87
C PRO A 925 -36.82 -19.36 19.34
N HIS A 926 -37.48 -18.62 20.25
CA HIS A 926 -37.22 -18.24 21.68
C HIS A 926 -37.42 -19.33 22.82
N PRO A 927 -37.49 -19.00 24.16
CA PRO A 927 -36.44 -18.68 25.20
C PRO A 927 -36.60 -19.58 26.49
N PRO A 928 -35.97 -19.36 27.70
CA PRO A 928 -36.38 -18.33 28.70
C PRO A 928 -35.28 -17.79 29.70
N ASP A 929 -35.70 -16.79 30.50
CA ASP A 929 -35.05 -15.96 31.54
C ASP A 929 -34.22 -16.64 32.67
N ASN A 930 -33.14 -15.97 33.13
CA ASN A 930 -33.06 -15.39 34.49
C ASN A 930 -31.73 -14.62 34.79
N GLY A 931 -31.90 -13.35 35.19
CA GLY A 931 -31.13 -12.47 36.07
C GLY A 931 -29.65 -12.71 36.42
N ASP A 932 -28.80 -11.75 36.02
CA ASP A 932 -28.03 -10.96 37.00
C ASP A 932 -27.74 -9.55 36.44
N ARG A 933 -27.91 -8.51 37.26
CA ARG A 933 -27.79 -7.08 36.86
C ARG A 933 -26.51 -6.49 37.43
N GLN A 934 -25.46 -6.40 36.60
CA GLN A 934 -24.33 -5.48 36.80
C GLN A 934 -23.96 -4.81 35.47
N GLY A 935 -23.55 -3.53 35.55
CA GLY A 935 -23.63 -2.52 34.49
C GLY A 935 -23.01 -2.91 33.14
N LYS A 936 -23.83 -2.78 32.09
CA LYS A 936 -23.44 -2.96 30.68
C LYS A 936 -23.14 -1.60 30.04
N THR A 937 -21.95 -1.44 29.48
CA THR A 937 -21.48 -0.21 28.81
C THR A 937 -21.58 -0.39 27.29
N PHE A 938 -22.23 0.55 26.60
CA PHE A 938 -22.58 0.46 25.18
C PHE A 938 -21.38 0.81 24.28
N LYS A 939 -20.85 -0.16 23.51
CA LYS A 939 -19.69 0.04 22.62
C LYS A 939 -20.10 0.58 21.25
N ALA A 940 -19.72 1.82 20.93
CA ALA A 940 -19.65 2.36 19.57
C ALA A 940 -18.18 2.28 19.11
N ASN A 941 -17.83 1.22 18.36
CA ASN A 941 -16.45 0.90 17.99
C ASN A 941 -15.97 1.71 16.77
N ALA A 942 -15.19 2.74 17.04
CA ALA A 942 -14.16 3.27 16.16
C ALA A 942 -12.95 3.69 17.03
N SER A 943 -11.71 3.48 16.54
CA SER A 943 -10.49 3.55 17.37
C SER A 943 -9.63 4.77 17.04
N ILE A 944 -9.23 5.53 18.07
CA ILE A 944 -8.16 6.52 17.98
C ILE A 944 -6.85 5.79 18.31
N SER A 945 -6.24 5.15 17.32
CA SER A 945 -5.07 4.27 17.52
C SER A 945 -3.89 4.68 16.64
N GLY A 946 -2.71 4.77 17.27
CA GLY A 946 -1.44 4.91 16.58
C GLY A 946 -1.15 3.76 15.61
N ALA A 947 -1.69 2.56 15.87
CA ALA A 947 -1.57 1.41 14.97
C ALA A 947 -2.36 1.56 13.67
N GLU A 948 -3.45 2.35 13.66
CA GLU A 948 -4.30 2.49 12.47
C GLU A 948 -3.92 3.72 11.64
N ALA A 949 -3.76 4.87 12.30
CA ALA A 949 -3.63 6.18 11.63
C ALA A 949 -2.38 6.98 12.04
N GLY A 950 -1.47 6.41 12.85
CA GLY A 950 -0.24 7.08 13.30
C GLY A 950 -0.44 8.06 14.46
N CYS A 951 0.63 8.77 14.83
CA CYS A 951 0.64 9.66 16.00
C CYS A 951 -0.23 10.92 15.79
N GLN A 952 -0.56 11.26 14.54
CA GLN A 952 -1.56 12.28 14.22
C GLN A 952 -2.94 11.98 14.84
N ALA A 953 -3.33 10.71 14.92
CA ALA A 953 -4.59 10.33 15.54
C ALA A 953 -4.52 10.42 17.06
N GLU A 954 -3.38 10.16 17.67
CA GLU A 954 -3.21 10.18 19.13
C GLU A 954 -2.88 11.58 19.66
N VAL A 955 -1.69 12.09 19.32
CA VAL A 955 -1.20 13.38 19.81
C VAL A 955 -1.88 14.54 19.07
N GLY A 956 -2.20 14.38 17.78
CA GLY A 956 -2.93 15.41 17.03
C GLY A 956 -4.36 15.61 17.54
N SER A 957 -5.11 14.53 17.79
CA SER A 957 -6.44 14.65 18.41
C SER A 957 -6.36 15.20 19.84
N ALA A 958 -5.35 14.83 20.63
CA ALA A 958 -5.10 15.41 21.95
C ALA A 958 -4.83 16.92 21.87
N CYS A 959 -4.03 17.35 20.89
CA CYS A 959 -3.78 18.77 20.62
C CYS A 959 -5.07 19.51 20.28
N ALA A 960 -5.90 18.96 19.39
CA ALA A 960 -7.18 19.55 18.99
C ALA A 960 -8.17 19.65 20.17
N MET A 961 -8.31 18.57 20.96
CA MET A 961 -9.13 18.55 22.18
C MET A 961 -8.67 19.60 23.19
N ALA A 962 -7.36 19.73 23.42
CA ALA A 962 -6.81 20.70 24.35
C ALA A 962 -6.97 22.15 23.86
N ALA A 963 -6.80 22.39 22.55
CA ALA A 963 -7.00 23.70 21.94
C ALA A 963 -8.46 24.15 22.04
N ALA A 964 -9.40 23.25 21.77
CA ALA A 964 -10.83 23.50 21.94
C ALA A 964 -11.20 23.82 23.39
N GLY A 965 -10.78 22.97 24.34
CA GLY A 965 -11.03 23.18 25.75
C GLY A 965 -10.44 24.51 26.27
N LEU A 966 -9.20 24.84 25.86
CA LEU A 966 -8.54 26.09 26.24
C LEU A 966 -9.26 27.32 25.68
N THR A 967 -9.74 27.24 24.44
CA THR A 967 -10.48 28.32 23.78
C THR A 967 -11.83 28.54 24.45
N ALA A 968 -12.51 27.46 24.85
CA ALA A 968 -13.76 27.53 25.60
C ALA A 968 -13.60 28.21 26.97
N ILE A 969 -12.57 27.85 27.76
CA ILE A 969 -12.33 28.49 29.07
C ILE A 969 -11.89 29.95 28.95
N ARG A 970 -11.32 30.35 27.81
CA ARG A 970 -10.97 31.75 27.52
C ARG A 970 -12.11 32.57 26.91
N GLY A 971 -13.30 31.98 26.77
CA GLY A 971 -14.50 32.67 26.30
C GLY A 971 -14.60 32.83 24.78
N GLY A 972 -13.89 31.99 24.02
CA GLY A 972 -14.04 31.96 22.55
C GLY A 972 -15.44 31.51 22.13
N SER A 973 -15.89 32.00 20.98
CA SER A 973 -17.14 31.56 20.35
C SER A 973 -17.06 30.09 19.92
N VAL A 974 -18.21 29.47 19.65
CA VAL A 974 -18.30 28.09 19.15
C VAL A 974 -17.48 27.92 17.86
N ALA A 975 -17.54 28.90 16.94
CA ALA A 975 -16.72 28.93 15.71
C ALA A 975 -15.21 29.06 16.00
N GLN A 976 -14.81 29.83 17.01
CA GLN A 976 -13.39 29.92 17.41
C GLN A 976 -12.92 28.62 18.08
N ILE A 977 -13.79 27.90 18.78
CA ILE A 977 -13.46 26.60 19.38
C ILE A 977 -13.19 25.57 18.27
N GLU A 978 -14.04 25.51 17.24
CA GLU A 978 -13.81 24.68 16.06
C GLU A 978 -12.49 25.04 15.36
N ASN A 979 -12.30 26.34 15.06
CA ASN A 979 -11.09 26.82 14.39
C ASN A 979 -9.81 26.50 15.19
N ALA A 980 -9.84 26.61 16.52
CA ALA A 980 -8.70 26.24 17.36
C ALA A 980 -8.38 24.75 17.27
N ALA A 981 -9.40 23.87 17.26
CA ALA A 981 -9.21 22.42 17.09
C ALA A 981 -8.70 22.07 15.69
N GLU A 982 -9.18 22.76 14.68
CA GLU A 982 -8.76 22.63 13.28
C GLU A 982 -7.29 22.99 13.10
N ILE A 983 -6.88 24.20 13.47
CA ILE A 983 -5.47 24.65 13.39
C ILE A 983 -4.56 23.68 14.14
N ALA A 984 -4.99 23.21 15.31
CA ALA A 984 -4.24 22.27 16.12
C ALA A 984 -4.05 20.93 15.41
N LEU A 985 -5.08 20.39 14.74
CA LEU A 985 -5.00 19.15 13.99
C LEU A 985 -4.16 19.29 12.71
N GLU A 986 -4.31 20.40 11.96
CA GLU A 986 -3.56 20.67 10.73
C GLU A 986 -2.04 20.53 10.94
N HIS A 987 -1.54 21.03 12.08
CA HIS A 987 -0.11 20.99 12.44
C HIS A 987 0.40 19.59 12.83
N HIS A 988 -0.48 18.58 12.86
CA HIS A 988 -0.14 17.21 13.21
C HIS A 988 -0.48 16.21 12.10
N LEU A 989 -1.04 16.64 10.97
CA LEU A 989 -1.30 15.76 9.82
C LEU A 989 0.01 15.16 9.27
N GLY A 990 -0.02 13.87 8.98
CA GLY A 990 1.12 13.08 8.52
C GLY A 990 2.06 12.59 9.63
N LEU A 991 1.82 12.91 10.91
CA LEU A 991 2.68 12.45 12.01
C LEU A 991 2.59 10.93 12.20
N THR A 992 3.71 10.27 11.93
CA THR A 992 3.93 8.82 12.05
C THR A 992 4.01 8.38 13.51
N CYS A 993 3.64 7.14 13.87
CA CYS A 993 3.86 6.59 15.20
C CYS A 993 5.11 5.69 15.19
N ASP A 994 6.28 6.27 15.47
CA ASP A 994 7.57 5.63 15.23
C ASP A 994 8.52 5.81 16.44
N PRO A 995 8.25 5.08 17.55
CA PRO A 995 9.00 5.21 18.78
C PRO A 995 10.34 4.46 18.77
N VAL A 996 11.41 5.14 19.19
CA VAL A 996 12.75 4.56 19.37
C VAL A 996 12.71 3.37 20.30
N GLY A 997 13.21 2.23 19.82
CA GLY A 997 13.24 0.99 20.57
C GLY A 997 11.87 0.42 20.95
N GLY A 998 10.77 0.90 20.34
CA GLY A 998 9.40 0.53 20.69
C GLY A 998 8.93 1.08 22.04
N LEU A 999 9.61 2.11 22.58
CA LEU A 999 9.32 2.66 23.91
C LEU A 999 8.56 3.98 23.79
N VAL A 1000 7.56 4.19 24.66
CA VAL A 1000 6.79 5.45 24.75
C VAL A 1000 7.62 6.57 25.39
N GLN A 1001 8.77 6.89 24.80
CA GLN A 1001 9.77 7.83 25.27
C GLN A 1001 10.15 8.82 24.16
N ILE A 1002 10.84 8.35 23.12
CA ILE A 1002 11.31 9.17 22.00
C ILE A 1002 10.61 8.67 20.73
N PRO A 1003 9.93 9.51 19.94
CA PRO A 1003 9.69 10.95 20.14
C PRO A 1003 8.44 11.29 20.97
N CYS A 1004 7.84 10.32 21.68
CA CYS A 1004 6.55 10.50 22.36
C CYS A 1004 6.53 11.66 23.37
N ILE A 1005 7.56 11.77 24.22
CA ILE A 1005 7.66 12.79 25.27
C ILE A 1005 7.71 14.20 24.65
N GLU A 1006 8.62 14.44 23.71
CA GLU A 1006 8.73 15.75 23.05
C GLU A 1006 7.52 16.08 22.17
N ARG A 1007 6.88 15.09 21.53
CA ARG A 1007 5.65 15.33 20.74
C ARG A 1007 4.52 15.88 21.60
N ASN A 1008 4.35 15.39 22.83
CA ASN A 1008 3.33 15.92 23.73
C ASN A 1008 3.66 17.37 24.14
N ALA A 1009 4.93 17.68 24.41
CA ALA A 1009 5.36 19.03 24.76
C ALA A 1009 5.13 20.04 23.63
N VAL A 1010 5.44 19.62 22.38
CA VAL A 1010 5.17 20.40 21.17
C VAL A 1010 3.67 20.57 20.98
N ALA A 1011 2.88 19.50 21.10
CA ALA A 1011 1.43 19.55 20.97
C ALA A 1011 0.77 20.47 22.00
N ALA A 1012 1.18 20.43 23.27
CA ALA A 1012 0.66 21.33 24.30
C ALA A 1012 0.92 22.81 23.94
N SER A 1013 2.12 23.12 23.43
CA SER A 1013 2.49 24.47 22.98
C SER A 1013 1.73 24.89 21.73
N THR A 1014 1.51 23.96 20.79
CA THR A 1014 0.68 24.18 19.60
C THR A 1014 -0.77 24.44 19.97
N ALA A 1015 -1.34 23.71 20.94
CA ALA A 1015 -2.71 23.93 21.41
C ALA A 1015 -2.91 25.34 22.00
N LEU A 1016 -1.93 25.84 22.78
CA LEU A 1016 -1.92 27.21 23.26
C LEU A 1016 -1.85 28.24 22.11
N THR A 1017 -1.02 27.96 21.10
CA THR A 1017 -0.85 28.82 19.93
C THR A 1017 -2.11 28.85 19.06
N ALA A 1018 -2.71 27.69 18.77
CA ALA A 1018 -3.95 27.56 18.03
C ALA A 1018 -5.10 28.31 18.70
N CYS A 1019 -5.23 28.17 20.03
CA CYS A 1019 -6.18 28.95 20.82
C CYS A 1019 -5.97 30.46 20.66
N ARG A 1020 -4.72 30.94 20.72
CA ARG A 1020 -4.43 32.38 20.52
C ARG A 1020 -4.78 32.85 19.11
N LEU A 1021 -4.45 32.07 18.08
CA LEU A 1021 -4.77 32.41 16.69
C LEU A 1021 -6.28 32.50 16.48
N ALA A 1022 -7.03 31.51 16.96
CA ALA A 1022 -8.49 31.50 16.86
C ALA A 1022 -9.14 32.68 17.61
N LEU A 1023 -8.64 33.03 18.80
CA LEU A 1023 -9.14 34.18 19.59
C LEU A 1023 -8.76 35.54 18.98
N LEU A 1024 -7.65 35.63 18.24
CA LEU A 1024 -7.28 36.83 17.48
C LEU A 1024 -8.12 36.98 16.21
N GLY A 1025 -8.56 35.87 15.61
CA GLY A 1025 -9.56 35.84 14.55
C GLY A 1025 -10.99 35.91 15.07
N ASP A 1026 -11.95 35.79 14.16
CA ASP A 1026 -13.39 35.73 14.46
C ASP A 1026 -13.97 34.30 14.37
N GLY A 1027 -13.10 33.30 14.19
CA GLY A 1027 -13.46 31.91 13.96
C GLY A 1027 -13.72 31.58 12.49
N THR A 1028 -13.60 32.53 11.55
CA THR A 1028 -13.65 32.23 10.11
C THR A 1028 -12.39 31.52 9.66
N HIS A 1029 -12.58 30.39 8.98
CA HIS A 1029 -11.50 29.56 8.45
C HIS A 1029 -11.91 28.98 7.09
N VAL A 1030 -10.92 28.72 6.22
CA VAL A 1030 -11.16 28.23 4.85
C VAL A 1030 -11.35 26.72 4.83
N VAL A 1031 -10.70 26.00 5.75
CA VAL A 1031 -10.69 24.54 5.83
C VAL A 1031 -11.48 24.13 7.07
N PRO A 1032 -12.68 23.52 6.95
CA PRO A 1032 -13.46 23.06 8.10
C PRO A 1032 -12.79 21.91 8.85
N LEU A 1033 -13.03 21.80 10.16
CA LEU A 1033 -12.46 20.72 10.98
C LEU A 1033 -12.82 19.32 10.46
N ASP A 1034 -14.04 19.12 9.97
CA ASP A 1034 -14.46 17.85 9.34
C ASP A 1034 -13.58 17.46 8.15
N THR A 1035 -13.12 18.44 7.36
CA THR A 1035 -12.21 18.20 6.23
C THR A 1035 -10.82 17.79 6.75
N THR A 1036 -10.35 18.43 7.82
CA THR A 1036 -9.07 18.10 8.45
C THR A 1036 -9.11 16.70 9.10
N ILE A 1037 -10.23 16.30 9.70
CA ILE A 1037 -10.46 14.94 10.23
C ILE A 1037 -10.48 13.90 9.09
N GLU A 1038 -11.18 14.16 7.99
CA GLU A 1038 -11.17 13.27 6.82
C GLU A 1038 -9.77 13.17 6.21
N THR A 1039 -9.01 14.26 6.18
CA THR A 1039 -7.61 14.27 5.73
C THR A 1039 -6.72 13.43 6.66
N MET A 1040 -6.91 13.51 7.98
CA MET A 1040 -6.23 12.63 8.95
C MET A 1040 -6.54 11.15 8.67
N ARG A 1041 -7.80 10.82 8.36
CA ARG A 1041 -8.21 9.45 8.02
C ARG A 1041 -7.56 8.95 6.73
N GLN A 1042 -7.56 9.77 5.67
CA GLN A 1042 -6.94 9.43 4.38
C GLN A 1042 -5.43 9.27 4.51
N THR A 1043 -4.75 10.23 5.14
CA THR A 1043 -3.30 10.15 5.38
C THR A 1043 -2.92 8.96 6.26
N GLY A 1044 -3.76 8.58 7.23
CA GLY A 1044 -3.57 7.36 8.02
C GLY A 1044 -3.71 6.08 7.20
N ALA A 1045 -4.65 6.05 6.24
CA ALA A 1045 -4.80 4.93 5.31
C ALA A 1045 -3.64 4.85 4.30
N ASP A 1046 -3.11 5.99 3.87
CA ASP A 1046 -1.95 6.09 2.98
C ASP A 1046 -0.62 5.84 3.70
N MET A 1047 -0.59 5.99 5.03
CA MET A 1047 0.61 5.79 5.85
C MET A 1047 1.04 4.33 5.80
N SER A 1048 2.30 4.10 5.42
CA SER A 1048 2.89 2.76 5.44
C SER A 1048 2.84 2.17 6.85
N GLU A 1049 2.50 0.89 6.96
CA GLU A 1049 2.55 0.10 8.21
C GLU A 1049 3.91 0.22 8.93
N ARG A 1050 4.99 0.52 8.19
CA ARG A 1050 6.34 0.74 8.75
C ARG A 1050 6.48 1.99 9.59
N TYR A 1051 5.56 2.95 9.49
CA TYR A 1051 5.60 4.21 10.21
C TYR A 1051 4.40 4.37 11.18
N LYS A 1052 3.69 3.28 11.47
CA LYS A 1052 2.64 3.18 12.49
C LYS A 1052 3.19 2.49 13.75
N GLU A 1053 2.37 2.29 14.79
CA GLU A 1053 2.76 1.88 16.16
C GLU A 1053 3.80 0.74 16.27
N THR A 1054 3.88 -0.19 15.31
CA THR A 1054 4.92 -1.24 15.24
C THR A 1054 6.24 -0.83 14.59
N SER A 1055 6.43 0.46 14.30
CA SER A 1055 7.32 0.98 13.28
C SER A 1055 8.63 0.20 13.13
N THR A 1056 8.80 -0.42 11.96
CA THR A 1056 10.05 -1.04 11.50
C THR A 1056 10.85 -0.08 10.62
N GLY A 1057 10.54 1.22 10.71
CA GLY A 1057 11.09 2.30 9.88
C GLY A 1057 11.50 3.52 10.70
N GLY A 1058 11.90 4.59 10.00
CA GLY A 1058 12.16 5.93 10.57
C GLY A 1058 13.01 5.95 11.86
N LEU A 1059 12.62 6.71 12.88
CA LEU A 1059 13.42 6.90 14.09
C LEU A 1059 13.62 5.59 14.87
N ALA A 1060 12.64 4.67 14.87
CA ALA A 1060 12.68 3.40 15.60
C ALA A 1060 13.88 2.53 15.21
N VAL A 1061 14.25 2.55 13.93
CA VAL A 1061 15.33 1.71 13.39
C VAL A 1061 16.61 2.48 13.05
N ASN A 1062 16.55 3.82 12.94
CA ASN A 1062 17.73 4.64 12.63
C ASN A 1062 18.56 5.02 13.86
N VAL A 1063 17.99 4.96 15.06
CA VAL A 1063 18.75 5.11 16.32
C VAL A 1063 19.24 3.72 16.74
N VAL A 1064 20.44 3.35 16.26
CA VAL A 1064 21.12 2.11 16.65
C VAL A 1064 21.79 2.31 17.99
N GLU A 1065 21.22 1.74 19.05
CA GLU A 1065 21.91 1.63 20.34
C GLU A 1065 23.00 0.57 20.25
N CYS A 1066 24.22 0.96 20.61
CA CYS A 1066 25.41 0.12 20.59
C CYS A 1066 25.47 -0.76 21.83
#